data_AF-A0A1G0KV13-F1
#
_entry.id   AF-A0A1G0KV13-F1
#
_cell.length_a   1.000
_cell.length_b   1.000
_cell.length_c   1.000
_cell.angle_alpha   90.00
_cell.angle_beta   90.00
_cell.angle_gamma   90.00
#
_symmetry.space_group_name_H-M   'P 1'
#
loop_
_entity.id
_entity.type
_entity.pdbx_description
1 polymer ?
#
loop_
_entity_poly.entity_id
_entity_poly.type
_entity_poly.pdbx_seq_one_letter_code
_entity_poly.pdbx_strand_id
1 'polypeptide(L)'
;MTRVVRGLLIITALLVSGSALAQEAGESKPLLIEGKKSLYQRALAKPGAKLVSIPGKGDAAPVTPFTAFYVYSRVEIEGKNWVQVGYDSHGKKGGWIPDQDLIEWNHGLTVSFRDPAGHNRAMLFRDAEQASKLGAGTNGAELDSLYQAAIKDQLPPDSPVVALQPSAYVDIKDDFYLVPIREFKDVFVGPEQGRLLRVSTVPHNAPVEAVATPPATPESGKSLSTGVVFVIDSTLSMAPYISRTKAAVRKIYDRIAKKDPQGNMAFGLVAFRDETTSVEGLEYRTMVFADLQKGSTAKEFFSQVGEVETDKVSNKDFIEDSYAGIKRAIDDISWGDFQARYIILVTDAGAREGNDPLSGTKMGADTLRQLARDNNAAIFVLHLLTPAGADNHASAEKQYKALSLYPGIGDLYYGVKGGAVSEFGRIVDLLTDQLVAQMRRPDTAEPSTQEAGATQDQQLTQLQEKVNKLGYALRMQYLDRPRKGNIPVVFDAWMVDRDPKEPQRKTVDVRVLLTRDQLSELYQMLREVLETAEEGLLSPRNFLDDIKSLAATASRDPERMAGSTRSSGAKNLSDMGFMMEYIEGLPYTGEVMSVSLEDWRNWPAKRQLEFIQRLEEKVSYYRALHDHTDLWVSLDGGPVDGDSVFPVPLEMLP
;
A
#
# COMPACT_ATOMS: atom_id res chain seq x y z
N MET A 1 -69.08 -63.20 -22.71
CA MET A 1 -68.37 -63.52 -21.46
C MET A 1 -66.96 -64.00 -21.81
N THR A 2 -65.96 -63.35 -21.23
CA THR A 2 -64.62 -63.89 -20.92
C THR A 2 -63.67 -64.37 -22.03
N ARG A 3 -62.48 -63.75 -22.00
CA ARG A 3 -61.14 -64.35 -21.80
C ARG A 3 -60.14 -64.36 -22.97
N VAL A 4 -58.97 -63.82 -22.61
CA VAL A 4 -57.60 -64.23 -22.97
C VAL A 4 -57.06 -63.69 -24.30
N VAL A 5 -56.29 -62.60 -24.21
CA VAL A 5 -55.25 -62.25 -25.19
C VAL A 5 -54.07 -61.56 -24.48
N ARG A 6 -52.86 -62.08 -24.75
CA ARG A 6 -51.51 -61.48 -24.62
C ARG A 6 -50.92 -61.25 -23.22
N GLY A 7 -50.11 -62.22 -22.78
CA GLY A 7 -49.01 -61.99 -21.85
C GLY A 7 -47.67 -62.09 -22.58
N LEU A 8 -47.00 -60.95 -22.77
CA LEU A 8 -45.53 -60.80 -22.91
C LEU A 8 -45.19 -59.30 -23.13
N LEU A 9 -45.24 -58.44 -22.10
CA LEU A 9 -44.61 -57.09 -22.15
C LEU A 9 -44.63 -56.25 -20.85
N ILE A 10 -44.39 -56.79 -19.66
CA ILE A 10 -44.14 -55.92 -18.47
C ILE A 10 -43.15 -56.58 -17.50
N ILE A 11 -41.86 -56.54 -17.81
CA ILE A 11 -40.77 -56.54 -16.80
C ILE A 11 -39.64 -55.65 -17.34
N THR A 12 -39.90 -54.35 -17.47
CA THR A 12 -38.87 -53.33 -17.77
C THR A 12 -39.28 -51.99 -17.17
N ALA A 13 -39.64 -51.97 -15.89
CA ALA A 13 -40.09 -50.75 -15.21
C ALA A 13 -39.68 -50.61 -13.72
N LEU A 14 -38.75 -51.43 -13.21
CA LEU A 14 -38.21 -51.25 -11.85
C LEU A 14 -36.70 -51.50 -11.87
N LEU A 15 -35.91 -50.48 -12.27
CA LEU A 15 -34.48 -50.36 -11.97
C LEU A 15 -33.86 -48.99 -12.35
N VAL A 16 -34.67 -47.93 -12.51
CA VAL A 16 -34.17 -46.55 -12.77
C VAL A 16 -34.59 -45.61 -11.64
N SER A 17 -34.35 -46.04 -10.39
CA SER A 17 -34.57 -45.20 -9.21
C SER A 17 -33.43 -45.44 -8.24
N GLY A 18 -32.40 -44.59 -8.31
CA GLY A 18 -31.28 -44.64 -7.36
C GLY A 18 -29.91 -44.40 -7.98
N SER A 19 -29.74 -43.43 -8.86
CA SER A 19 -28.41 -42.96 -9.30
C SER A 19 -28.50 -41.51 -9.78
N ALA A 20 -28.95 -40.61 -8.91
CA ALA A 20 -28.83 -39.17 -9.11
C ALA A 20 -28.77 -38.51 -7.74
N LEU A 21 -27.55 -38.40 -7.21
CA LEU A 21 -27.04 -37.54 -6.12
C LEU A 21 -25.84 -38.24 -5.46
N ALA A 22 -24.85 -38.59 -6.26
CA ALA A 22 -23.48 -38.60 -5.82
C ALA A 22 -22.75 -37.65 -6.78
N GLN A 23 -22.96 -36.35 -6.55
CA GLN A 23 -22.13 -35.34 -7.17
C GLN A 23 -20.76 -35.52 -6.51
N GLU A 24 -19.77 -35.92 -7.31
CA GLU A 24 -18.37 -35.93 -6.89
C GLU A 24 -18.07 -34.61 -6.19
N ALA A 25 -17.60 -34.69 -4.95
CA ALA A 25 -17.03 -33.57 -4.22
C ALA A 25 -15.67 -33.21 -4.86
N GLY A 26 -15.72 -32.67 -6.08
CA GLY A 26 -14.60 -31.90 -6.63
C GLY A 26 -14.54 -30.55 -5.91
N GLU A 27 -13.34 -30.08 -5.60
CA GLU A 27 -13.10 -28.73 -5.07
C GLU A 27 -13.87 -27.72 -5.91
N SER A 28 -14.95 -27.16 -5.33
CA SER A 28 -15.75 -26.14 -5.99
C SER A 28 -14.89 -24.89 -6.04
N LYS A 29 -14.39 -24.51 -7.22
CA LYS A 29 -13.65 -23.25 -7.43
C LYS A 29 -14.61 -22.05 -7.56
N PRO A 30 -14.15 -20.82 -7.31
CA PRO A 30 -14.91 -19.62 -7.63
C PRO A 30 -15.22 -19.49 -9.13
N LEU A 31 -16.23 -18.71 -9.48
CA LEU A 31 -16.57 -18.34 -10.85
C LEU A 31 -15.47 -17.46 -11.45
N LEU A 32 -15.15 -17.69 -12.72
CA LEU A 32 -14.24 -16.83 -13.47
C LEU A 32 -14.94 -15.54 -13.90
N ILE A 33 -14.18 -14.45 -14.02
CA ILE A 33 -14.63 -13.23 -14.67
C ILE A 33 -14.95 -13.53 -16.14
N GLU A 34 -16.02 -12.94 -16.67
CA GLU A 34 -16.40 -13.12 -18.06
C GLU A 34 -15.23 -12.74 -19.00
N GLY A 35 -14.90 -13.65 -19.92
CA GLY A 35 -13.78 -13.48 -20.85
C GLY A 35 -12.39 -13.78 -20.28
N LYS A 36 -12.27 -14.12 -18.99
CA LYS A 36 -11.01 -14.48 -18.33
C LYS A 36 -10.95 -15.99 -18.07
N LYS A 37 -9.75 -16.57 -18.05
CA LYS A 37 -9.51 -18.01 -17.89
C LYS A 37 -9.01 -18.37 -16.50
N SER A 38 -8.49 -17.40 -15.77
CA SER A 38 -7.79 -17.62 -14.50
C SER A 38 -8.22 -16.67 -13.38
N LEU A 39 -8.79 -15.52 -13.72
CA LEU A 39 -9.26 -14.56 -12.72
C LEU A 39 -10.65 -14.91 -12.18
N TYR A 40 -10.76 -14.99 -10.86
CA TYR A 40 -12.03 -15.20 -10.18
C TYR A 40 -12.81 -13.91 -9.96
N GLN A 41 -14.14 -14.02 -10.01
CA GLN A 41 -15.07 -12.95 -9.63
C GLN A 41 -14.95 -12.66 -8.14
N ARG A 42 -14.89 -11.37 -7.81
CA ARG A 42 -14.82 -10.87 -6.44
C ARG A 42 -15.93 -9.85 -6.18
N ALA A 43 -16.39 -9.78 -4.94
CA ALA A 43 -17.41 -8.83 -4.53
C ALA A 43 -17.15 -8.31 -3.11
N LEU A 44 -17.61 -7.10 -2.82
CA LEU A 44 -17.60 -6.49 -1.50
C LEU A 44 -19.01 -6.46 -0.92
N ALA A 45 -19.16 -6.74 0.37
CA ALA A 45 -20.44 -6.57 1.06
C ALA A 45 -20.84 -5.10 1.21
N LYS A 46 -22.07 -4.74 0.86
CA LYS A 46 -22.63 -3.43 1.21
C LYS A 46 -22.95 -3.38 2.71
N PRO A 47 -22.98 -2.18 3.31
CA PRO A 47 -23.50 -2.04 4.67
C PRO A 47 -24.92 -2.62 4.79
N GLY A 48 -25.15 -3.40 5.85
CA GLY A 48 -26.42 -4.09 6.08
C GLY A 48 -26.56 -5.43 5.36
N ALA A 49 -25.57 -5.86 4.57
CA ALA A 49 -25.56 -7.18 3.95
C ALA A 49 -25.64 -8.29 5.01
N LYS A 50 -26.40 -9.33 4.69
CA LYS A 50 -26.58 -10.50 5.55
C LYS A 50 -26.26 -11.77 4.79
N LEU A 51 -25.50 -12.63 5.44
CA LEU A 51 -25.12 -13.95 4.96
C LEU A 51 -26.15 -14.97 5.44
N VAL A 52 -26.71 -15.74 4.51
CA VAL A 52 -27.64 -16.85 4.83
C VAL A 52 -27.07 -18.18 4.34
N SER A 53 -27.39 -19.27 5.02
CA SER A 53 -26.93 -20.61 4.63
C SER A 53 -27.65 -21.13 3.37
N ILE A 54 -28.91 -20.72 3.16
CA ILE A 54 -29.74 -21.12 2.03
C ILE A 54 -30.33 -19.85 1.39
N PRO A 55 -30.28 -19.67 0.06
CA PRO A 55 -30.84 -18.47 -0.53
C PRO A 55 -32.35 -18.39 -0.27
N GLY A 56 -32.79 -17.26 0.29
CA GLY A 56 -34.18 -17.01 0.70
C GLY A 56 -34.63 -17.67 2.01
N LYS A 57 -33.79 -18.47 2.68
CA LYS A 57 -34.16 -19.20 3.92
C LYS A 57 -33.00 -19.33 4.91
N GLY A 58 -33.32 -19.49 6.19
CA GLY A 58 -32.33 -19.75 7.24
C GLY A 58 -31.90 -18.50 7.99
N ASP A 59 -31.05 -18.71 8.99
CA ASP A 59 -30.59 -17.65 9.87
C ASP A 59 -29.65 -16.69 9.13
N ALA A 60 -29.88 -15.41 9.31
CA ALA A 60 -29.15 -14.34 8.65
C ALA A 60 -28.08 -13.79 9.58
N ALA A 61 -26.81 -14.03 9.27
CA ALA A 61 -25.68 -13.48 9.99
C ALA A 61 -25.28 -12.11 9.40
N PRO A 62 -25.03 -11.08 10.21
CA PRO A 62 -24.54 -9.79 9.71
C PRO A 62 -23.14 -9.92 9.13
N VAL A 63 -22.85 -9.16 8.08
CA VAL A 63 -21.53 -9.10 7.44
C VAL A 63 -20.92 -7.73 7.65
N THR A 64 -19.61 -7.68 7.95
CA THR A 64 -18.88 -6.43 8.03
C THR A 64 -18.89 -5.72 6.66
N PRO A 65 -19.23 -4.42 6.60
CA PRO A 65 -19.26 -3.70 5.34
C PRO A 65 -17.89 -3.71 4.68
N PHE A 66 -17.91 -3.92 3.37
CA PHE A 66 -16.77 -3.95 2.48
C PHE A 66 -15.80 -5.10 2.78
N THR A 67 -16.26 -6.16 3.46
CA THR A 67 -15.58 -7.46 3.43
C THR A 67 -15.56 -8.00 1.99
N ALA A 68 -14.39 -8.47 1.56
CA ALA A 68 -14.20 -9.06 0.24
C ALA A 68 -14.55 -10.55 0.22
N PHE A 69 -15.16 -10.97 -0.87
CA PHE A 69 -15.58 -12.34 -1.12
C PHE A 69 -15.20 -12.81 -2.51
N TYR A 70 -14.89 -14.09 -2.63
CA TYR A 70 -14.91 -14.83 -3.88
C TYR A 70 -16.33 -15.30 -4.19
N VAL A 71 -16.74 -15.20 -5.46
CA VAL A 71 -18.07 -15.63 -5.92
C VAL A 71 -18.01 -17.06 -6.41
N TYR A 72 -18.78 -17.97 -5.81
CA TYR A 72 -18.79 -19.41 -6.16
C TYR A 72 -19.93 -19.82 -7.07
N SER A 73 -21.09 -19.18 -6.94
CA SER A 73 -22.24 -19.44 -7.82
C SER A 73 -23.23 -18.29 -7.76
N ARG A 74 -24.09 -18.20 -8.78
CA ARG A 74 -25.19 -17.24 -8.85
C ARG A 74 -26.47 -18.02 -9.17
N VAL A 75 -27.54 -17.78 -8.43
CA VAL A 75 -28.84 -18.42 -8.63
C VAL A 75 -29.96 -17.41 -8.52
N GLU A 76 -31.01 -17.61 -9.31
CA GLU A 76 -32.24 -16.83 -9.20
C GLU A 76 -33.27 -17.66 -8.44
N ILE A 77 -33.79 -17.11 -7.33
CA ILE A 77 -34.85 -17.73 -6.52
C ILE A 77 -35.90 -16.67 -6.23
N GLU A 78 -37.15 -16.96 -6.57
CA GLU A 78 -38.30 -16.08 -6.35
C GLU A 78 -38.09 -14.66 -6.94
N GLY A 79 -37.46 -14.57 -8.12
CA GLY A 79 -37.19 -13.30 -8.81
C GLY A 79 -36.08 -12.46 -8.16
N LYS A 80 -35.32 -13.02 -7.22
CA LYS A 80 -34.14 -12.39 -6.61
C LYS A 80 -32.88 -13.15 -6.98
N ASN A 81 -31.85 -12.41 -7.36
CA ASN A 81 -30.52 -12.96 -7.61
C ASN A 81 -29.76 -13.12 -6.29
N TRP A 82 -29.25 -14.32 -6.07
CA TRP A 82 -28.44 -14.69 -4.92
C TRP A 82 -27.06 -15.10 -5.38
N VAL A 83 -26.04 -14.71 -4.61
CA VAL A 83 -24.64 -14.98 -4.89
C VAL A 83 -24.07 -15.81 -3.76
N GLN A 84 -23.54 -16.98 -4.08
CA GLN A 84 -22.79 -17.80 -3.12
C GLN A 84 -21.40 -17.21 -2.99
N VAL A 85 -21.01 -16.89 -1.76
CA VAL A 85 -19.76 -16.22 -1.44
C VAL A 85 -18.88 -17.09 -0.55
N GLY A 86 -17.56 -16.92 -0.64
CA GLY A 86 -16.58 -17.49 0.28
C GLY A 86 -15.45 -16.51 0.54
N TYR A 87 -14.79 -16.66 1.68
CA TYR A 87 -13.72 -15.76 2.11
C TYR A 87 -12.39 -16.03 1.39
N ASP A 88 -12.20 -17.28 0.94
CA ASP A 88 -11.03 -17.74 0.22
C ASP A 88 -11.38 -18.26 -1.18
N SER A 89 -10.34 -18.53 -1.97
CA SER A 89 -10.45 -19.18 -3.29
C SER A 89 -10.35 -20.72 -3.23
N HIS A 90 -10.13 -21.29 -2.04
CA HIS A 90 -9.82 -22.70 -1.82
C HIS A 90 -11.06 -23.59 -1.60
N GLY A 91 -12.25 -23.06 -1.80
CA GLY A 91 -13.51 -23.81 -1.73
C GLY A 91 -14.27 -23.66 -0.43
N LYS A 92 -13.82 -22.82 0.53
CA LYS A 92 -14.55 -22.57 1.76
C LYS A 92 -15.70 -21.58 1.50
N LYS A 93 -16.89 -22.15 1.31
CA LYS A 93 -18.12 -21.39 1.09
C LYS A 93 -18.61 -20.79 2.40
N GLY A 94 -18.80 -19.48 2.44
CA GLY A 94 -19.34 -18.74 3.58
C GLY A 94 -20.88 -18.80 3.63
N GLY A 95 -21.55 -18.71 2.48
CA GLY A 95 -23.01 -18.71 2.41
C GLY A 95 -23.52 -17.96 1.17
N TRP A 96 -24.72 -17.40 1.26
CA TRP A 96 -25.38 -16.65 0.20
C TRP A 96 -25.69 -15.23 0.63
N ILE A 97 -25.50 -14.28 -0.29
CA ILE A 97 -25.86 -12.86 -0.12
C ILE A 97 -26.70 -12.44 -1.35
N PRO A 98 -27.77 -11.63 -1.19
CA PRO A 98 -28.47 -11.04 -2.33
C PRO A 98 -27.51 -10.21 -3.19
N ASP A 99 -27.57 -10.35 -4.51
CA ASP A 99 -26.67 -9.63 -5.42
C ASP A 99 -26.76 -8.09 -5.28
N GLN A 100 -27.96 -7.59 -4.99
CA GLN A 100 -28.19 -6.17 -4.70
C GLN A 100 -27.43 -5.65 -3.46
N ASP A 101 -27.03 -6.52 -2.55
CA ASP A 101 -26.28 -6.19 -1.32
C ASP A 101 -24.77 -6.35 -1.52
N LEU A 102 -24.33 -6.58 -2.76
CA LEU A 102 -22.92 -6.71 -3.14
C LEU A 102 -22.47 -5.62 -4.11
N ILE A 103 -21.18 -5.29 -4.02
CA ILE A 103 -20.45 -4.45 -4.98
C ILE A 103 -19.47 -5.39 -5.69
N GLU A 104 -19.75 -5.76 -6.94
CA GLU A 104 -18.74 -6.40 -7.81
C GLU A 104 -17.40 -5.63 -7.83
N TRP A 105 -16.30 -6.35 -7.70
CA TRP A 105 -14.99 -5.75 -7.42
C TRP A 105 -13.85 -6.66 -7.90
N ASN A 106 -13.82 -6.92 -9.20
CA ASN A 106 -13.04 -8.00 -9.79
C ASN A 106 -11.50 -7.80 -9.76
N HIS A 107 -11.02 -6.55 -9.80
CA HIS A 107 -9.57 -6.25 -9.89
C HIS A 107 -8.94 -5.78 -8.57
N GLY A 108 -9.66 -5.89 -7.44
CA GLY A 108 -9.08 -5.52 -6.15
C GLY A 108 -8.67 -4.04 -6.02
N LEU A 109 -9.18 -3.16 -6.87
CA LEU A 109 -8.71 -1.77 -6.98
C LEU A 109 -9.35 -0.86 -5.93
N THR A 110 -8.55 0.00 -5.29
CA THR A 110 -9.05 1.02 -4.38
C THR A 110 -8.31 2.34 -4.51
N VAL A 111 -8.96 3.41 -4.07
CA VAL A 111 -8.38 4.76 -3.95
C VAL A 111 -7.91 5.00 -2.53
N SER A 112 -6.66 5.47 -2.37
CA SER A 112 -6.22 6.18 -1.17
C SER A 112 -6.15 7.67 -1.42
N PHE A 113 -6.73 8.49 -0.54
CA PHE A 113 -6.71 9.94 -0.68
C PHE A 113 -5.40 10.48 -0.13
N ARG A 114 -4.88 11.55 -0.74
CA ARG A 114 -3.79 12.31 -0.14
C ARG A 114 -4.34 13.33 0.85
N ASP A 115 -3.48 13.76 1.78
CA ASP A 115 -3.80 14.79 2.76
C ASP A 115 -4.25 16.07 2.03
N PRO A 116 -5.49 16.56 2.27
CA PRO A 116 -5.98 17.77 1.63
C PRO A 116 -5.29 19.06 2.11
N ALA A 117 -4.36 18.99 3.06
CA ALA A 117 -3.62 20.14 3.54
C ALA A 117 -2.94 20.92 2.40
N GLY A 118 -3.37 22.17 2.21
CA GLY A 118 -2.80 23.06 1.19
C GLY A 118 -3.32 22.85 -0.23
N HIS A 119 -4.42 22.10 -0.42
CA HIS A 119 -5.13 22.04 -1.70
C HIS A 119 -6.63 21.76 -1.55
N ASN A 120 -7.36 21.72 -2.66
CA ASN A 120 -8.78 21.40 -2.64
C ASN A 120 -8.99 19.91 -2.32
N ARG A 121 -9.99 19.59 -1.48
CA ARG A 121 -10.47 18.21 -1.25
C ARG A 121 -10.97 17.61 -2.57
N ALA A 122 -10.74 16.32 -2.79
CA ALA A 122 -11.18 15.66 -4.01
C ALA A 122 -12.71 15.68 -4.14
N MET A 123 -13.21 16.15 -5.29
CA MET A 123 -14.64 16.21 -5.62
C MET A 123 -15.07 14.95 -6.37
N LEU A 124 -16.25 14.46 -6.00
CA LEU A 124 -16.90 13.31 -6.62
C LEU A 124 -18.11 13.81 -7.42
N PHE A 125 -18.17 13.43 -8.69
CA PHE A 125 -19.14 13.88 -9.68
C PHE A 125 -20.14 12.78 -10.00
N ARG A 126 -21.34 13.18 -10.42
CA ARG A 126 -22.46 12.29 -10.75
C ARG A 126 -22.15 11.35 -11.91
N ASP A 127 -21.44 11.85 -12.92
CA ASP A 127 -21.16 11.13 -14.16
C ASP A 127 -19.78 11.48 -14.74
N ALA A 128 -19.32 10.63 -15.65
CA ALA A 128 -18.00 10.72 -16.27
C ALA A 128 -17.82 11.97 -17.12
N GLU A 129 -18.88 12.46 -17.77
CA GLU A 129 -18.81 13.63 -18.64
C GLU A 129 -18.56 14.89 -17.82
N GLN A 130 -19.28 15.05 -16.71
CA GLN A 130 -19.07 16.16 -15.78
C GLN A 130 -17.71 16.06 -15.08
N ALA A 131 -17.31 14.86 -14.66
CA ALA A 131 -15.98 14.65 -14.07
C ALA A 131 -14.86 15.03 -15.06
N SER A 132 -14.99 14.64 -16.34
CA SER A 132 -14.03 15.01 -17.38
C SER A 132 -14.05 16.51 -17.65
N LYS A 133 -15.23 17.11 -17.81
CA LYS A 133 -15.37 18.51 -18.22
C LYS A 133 -14.93 19.48 -17.11
N LEU A 134 -15.35 19.22 -15.88
CA LEU A 134 -15.12 20.11 -14.73
C LEU A 134 -13.85 19.72 -13.97
N GLY A 135 -13.61 18.42 -13.79
CA GLY A 135 -12.47 17.90 -13.03
C GLY A 135 -11.20 17.68 -13.86
N ALA A 136 -11.27 17.58 -15.18
CA ALA A 136 -10.07 17.47 -16.03
C ALA A 136 -9.94 18.61 -17.06
N GLY A 137 -10.99 19.40 -17.24
CA GLY A 137 -11.04 20.49 -18.20
C GLY A 137 -10.47 21.81 -17.69
N THR A 138 -10.57 22.85 -18.51
CA THR A 138 -9.94 24.16 -18.29
C THR A 138 -10.81 25.17 -17.52
N ASN A 139 -12.03 24.81 -17.12
CA ASN A 139 -13.00 25.76 -16.56
C ASN A 139 -12.84 25.95 -15.04
N GLY A 140 -11.67 26.42 -14.60
CA GLY A 140 -11.29 26.52 -13.18
C GLY A 140 -12.22 27.40 -12.33
N ALA A 141 -12.82 28.45 -12.91
CA ALA A 141 -13.71 29.34 -12.16
C ALA A 141 -15.05 28.69 -11.78
N GLU A 142 -15.61 27.86 -12.66
CA GLU A 142 -16.84 27.10 -12.37
C GLU A 142 -16.55 26.03 -11.31
N LEU A 143 -15.44 25.32 -11.47
CA LEU A 143 -14.98 24.31 -10.51
C LEU A 143 -14.76 24.92 -9.11
N ASP A 144 -14.19 26.12 -9.04
CA ASP A 144 -13.98 26.83 -7.78
C ASP A 144 -15.29 27.27 -7.12
N SER A 145 -16.24 27.77 -7.90
CA SER A 145 -17.56 28.09 -7.40
C SER A 145 -18.26 26.86 -6.81
N LEU A 146 -18.20 25.73 -7.54
CA LEU A 146 -18.74 24.45 -7.08
C LEU A 146 -18.05 23.96 -5.81
N TYR A 147 -16.73 24.06 -5.74
CA TYR A 147 -15.97 23.68 -4.55
C TYR A 147 -16.34 24.55 -3.34
N GLN A 148 -16.43 25.87 -3.51
CA GLN A 148 -16.81 26.80 -2.43
C GLN A 148 -18.26 26.58 -1.96
N ALA A 149 -19.16 26.21 -2.86
CA ALA A 149 -20.52 25.81 -2.50
C ALA A 149 -20.56 24.43 -1.81
N ALA A 150 -19.71 23.48 -2.24
CA ALA A 150 -19.60 22.14 -1.65
C ALA A 150 -19.12 22.18 -0.20
N ILE A 151 -18.06 22.94 0.11
CA ILE A 151 -17.55 23.05 1.48
C ILE A 151 -18.55 23.70 2.43
N LYS A 152 -19.45 24.54 1.92
CA LYS A 152 -20.52 25.22 2.68
C LYS A 152 -21.83 24.43 2.72
N ASP A 153 -21.88 23.26 2.07
CA ASP A 153 -23.10 22.45 1.92
C ASP A 153 -24.27 23.24 1.29
N GLN A 154 -23.93 24.09 0.31
CA GLN A 154 -24.82 25.00 -0.41
C GLN A 154 -24.89 24.68 -1.90
N LEU A 155 -24.56 23.45 -2.30
CA LEU A 155 -24.67 23.04 -3.69
C LEU A 155 -26.12 23.07 -4.17
N PRO A 156 -26.37 23.49 -5.43
CA PRO A 156 -27.70 23.39 -6.01
C PRO A 156 -28.15 21.93 -6.09
N PRO A 157 -29.47 21.62 -6.01
CA PRO A 157 -29.97 20.24 -6.05
C PRO A 157 -29.59 19.44 -7.30
N ASP A 158 -29.34 20.14 -8.42
CA ASP A 158 -28.96 19.55 -9.70
C ASP A 158 -27.45 19.69 -9.96
N SER A 159 -26.66 19.85 -8.88
CA SER A 159 -25.21 19.96 -8.94
C SER A 159 -24.57 18.73 -9.61
N PRO A 160 -23.53 18.92 -10.45
CA PRO A 160 -22.73 17.82 -10.97
C PRO A 160 -21.87 17.16 -9.88
N VAL A 161 -21.52 17.89 -8.83
CA VAL A 161 -20.80 17.37 -7.65
C VAL A 161 -21.79 16.74 -6.69
N VAL A 162 -21.58 15.47 -6.36
CA VAL A 162 -22.44 14.66 -5.49
C VAL A 162 -21.83 14.38 -4.12
N ALA A 163 -20.50 14.44 -4.01
CA ALA A 163 -19.81 14.26 -2.74
C ALA A 163 -18.42 14.92 -2.72
N LEU A 164 -17.84 15.01 -1.53
CA LEU A 164 -16.50 15.55 -1.29
C LEU A 164 -15.73 14.60 -0.37
N GLN A 165 -14.45 14.31 -0.69
CA GLN A 165 -13.49 13.65 0.22
C GLN A 165 -13.63 14.26 1.61
N PRO A 166 -13.65 13.53 2.75
CA PRO A 166 -13.78 14.12 4.10
C PRO A 166 -12.79 15.23 4.43
N SER A 167 -13.12 16.09 5.40
CA SER A 167 -12.21 17.14 5.88
C SER A 167 -11.08 16.58 6.74
N ALA A 168 -11.38 15.57 7.55
CA ALA A 168 -10.38 14.83 8.30
C ALA A 168 -9.61 13.91 7.34
N TYR A 169 -8.28 13.97 7.41
CA TYR A 169 -7.43 13.05 6.69
C TYR A 169 -7.45 11.68 7.36
N VAL A 170 -7.58 10.64 6.55
CA VAL A 170 -7.47 9.24 6.97
C VAL A 170 -6.39 8.63 6.10
N ASP A 171 -5.24 8.28 6.68
CA ASP A 171 -4.24 7.49 5.97
C ASP A 171 -4.69 6.03 5.95
N ILE A 172 -4.74 5.44 4.75
CA ILE A 172 -5.09 4.04 4.53
C ILE A 172 -4.10 3.07 5.21
N LYS A 173 -2.88 3.53 5.53
CA LYS A 173 -1.84 2.73 6.18
C LYS A 173 -2.06 2.61 7.68
N ASP A 174 -2.42 3.72 8.32
CA ASP A 174 -2.65 3.77 9.77
C ASP A 174 -4.03 3.25 10.14
N ASP A 175 -5.00 3.56 9.28
CA ASP A 175 -6.36 3.11 9.44
C ASP A 175 -6.82 2.62 8.06
N PHE A 176 -6.87 1.31 7.88
CA PHE A 176 -7.22 0.69 6.60
C PHE A 176 -8.67 0.98 6.20
N TYR A 177 -8.89 1.36 4.94
CA TYR A 177 -10.21 1.56 4.37
C TYR A 177 -10.24 1.24 2.87
N LEU A 178 -11.44 1.14 2.34
CA LEU A 178 -11.73 0.87 0.94
C LEU A 178 -12.63 1.95 0.36
N VAL A 179 -12.18 2.48 -0.78
CA VAL A 179 -12.96 3.20 -1.77
C VAL A 179 -12.75 2.47 -3.09
N PRO A 180 -13.51 1.40 -3.37
CA PRO A 180 -13.29 0.50 -4.49
C PRO A 180 -13.49 1.22 -5.83
N ILE A 181 -12.58 0.96 -6.76
CA ILE A 181 -12.69 1.40 -8.15
C ILE A 181 -13.43 0.33 -8.94
N ARG A 182 -14.51 0.75 -9.60
CA ARG A 182 -15.38 -0.08 -10.44
C ARG A 182 -14.94 -0.08 -11.89
N GLU A 183 -14.52 1.08 -12.36
CA GLU A 183 -14.20 1.37 -13.76
C GLU A 183 -13.23 2.54 -13.78
N PHE A 184 -12.40 2.61 -14.81
CA PHE A 184 -11.53 3.75 -15.06
C PHE A 184 -11.51 4.11 -16.54
N LYS A 185 -11.14 5.36 -16.85
CA LYS A 185 -10.89 5.86 -18.20
C LYS A 185 -9.67 6.77 -18.20
N ASP A 186 -8.90 6.73 -19.28
CA ASP A 186 -7.83 7.70 -19.49
C ASP A 186 -8.41 9.10 -19.74
N VAL A 187 -7.76 10.11 -19.17
CA VAL A 187 -8.10 11.51 -19.39
C VAL A 187 -6.81 12.35 -19.36
N PHE A 188 -6.85 13.52 -19.99
CA PHE A 188 -5.81 14.53 -19.82
C PHE A 188 -6.31 15.62 -18.87
N VAL A 189 -5.51 15.93 -17.85
CA VAL A 189 -5.73 17.04 -16.92
C VAL A 189 -4.67 18.09 -17.27
N GLY A 190 -5.07 19.14 -17.99
CA GLY A 190 -4.08 20.04 -18.60
C GLY A 190 -3.09 19.27 -19.49
N PRO A 191 -1.75 19.41 -19.30
CA PRO A 191 -0.75 18.65 -20.05
C PRO A 191 -0.48 17.24 -19.50
N GLU A 192 -1.01 16.91 -18.32
CA GLU A 192 -0.71 15.68 -17.61
C GLU A 192 -1.70 14.56 -17.96
N GLN A 193 -1.18 13.34 -18.10
CA GLN A 193 -2.05 12.16 -18.20
C GLN A 193 -2.58 11.80 -16.81
N GLY A 194 -3.90 11.73 -16.68
CA GLY A 194 -4.61 11.33 -15.46
C GLY A 194 -5.58 10.18 -15.72
N ARG A 195 -6.42 9.92 -14.72
CA ARG A 195 -7.46 8.89 -14.75
C ARG A 195 -8.78 9.46 -14.24
N LEU A 196 -9.85 9.15 -14.96
CA LEU A 196 -11.21 9.19 -14.45
C LEU A 196 -11.50 7.87 -13.77
N LEU A 197 -11.89 7.91 -12.50
CA LEU A 197 -12.16 6.75 -11.68
C LEU A 197 -13.62 6.75 -11.27
N ARG A 198 -14.34 5.66 -11.55
CA ARG A 198 -15.66 5.40 -10.96
C ARG A 198 -15.46 4.63 -9.66
N VAL A 199 -15.85 5.24 -8.55
CA VAL A 199 -15.69 4.67 -7.21
C VAL A 199 -17.03 4.42 -6.55
N SER A 200 -17.09 3.44 -5.65
CA SER A 200 -18.24 3.22 -4.76
C SER A 200 -17.88 3.60 -3.32
N THR A 201 -18.77 4.28 -2.61
CA THR A 201 -18.49 4.78 -1.25
C THR A 201 -19.79 4.98 -0.45
N VAL A 202 -19.66 5.32 0.84
CA VAL A 202 -20.77 5.42 1.79
C VAL A 202 -21.01 6.89 2.16
N PRO A 203 -22.25 7.38 2.23
CA PRO A 203 -22.54 8.72 2.74
C PRO A 203 -22.28 8.85 4.26
N HIS A 204 -21.65 9.95 4.68
CA HIS A 204 -21.50 10.27 6.10
C HIS A 204 -22.84 10.56 6.81
N ASN A 205 -23.90 10.87 6.05
CA ASN A 205 -25.25 11.15 6.57
C ASN A 205 -26.25 10.00 6.35
N ALA A 206 -25.82 8.83 5.87
CA ALA A 206 -26.69 7.67 5.75
C ALA A 206 -27.12 7.16 7.15
N PRO A 207 -28.40 6.80 7.35
CA PRO A 207 -28.86 6.19 8.60
C PRO A 207 -28.14 4.86 8.83
N VAL A 208 -27.46 4.74 9.97
CA VAL A 208 -26.72 3.53 10.34
C VAL A 208 -27.64 2.66 11.19
N GLU A 209 -28.24 1.62 10.59
CA GLU A 209 -28.75 0.50 11.41
C GLU A 209 -27.54 -0.26 11.94
N ALA A 210 -27.52 -0.55 13.24
CA ALA A 210 -26.39 -1.12 13.98
C ALA A 210 -25.65 -2.22 13.20
N VAL A 211 -24.53 -1.84 12.60
CA VAL A 211 -23.61 -2.74 11.90
C VAL A 211 -22.59 -3.24 12.90
N ALA A 212 -22.16 -4.50 12.78
CA ALA A 212 -21.00 -5.01 13.49
C ALA A 212 -19.81 -4.08 13.20
N THR A 213 -19.37 -3.38 14.23
CA THR A 213 -18.13 -2.61 14.20
C THR A 213 -17.01 -3.60 13.89
N PRO A 214 -16.09 -3.30 12.95
CA PRO A 214 -14.89 -4.11 12.79
C PRO A 214 -14.20 -4.27 14.15
N PRO A 215 -13.46 -5.37 14.40
CA PRO A 215 -12.71 -5.53 15.64
C PRO A 215 -11.93 -4.24 15.89
N ALA A 216 -12.06 -3.69 17.10
CA ALA A 216 -11.46 -2.42 17.43
C ALA A 216 -9.95 -2.45 17.11
N THR A 217 -9.53 -1.66 16.13
CA THR A 217 -8.14 -1.22 16.02
C THR A 217 -7.79 -0.53 17.35
N PRO A 218 -6.62 -0.76 17.96
CA PRO A 218 -6.35 -0.30 19.32
C PRO A 218 -6.53 1.21 19.46
N GLU A 219 -7.37 1.58 20.43
CA GLU A 219 -7.44 2.84 21.17
C GLU A 219 -6.96 4.11 20.45
N SER A 220 -7.84 4.70 19.67
CA SER A 220 -7.75 6.13 19.41
C SER A 220 -8.06 6.86 20.73
N GLY A 221 -7.07 7.59 21.24
CA GLY A 221 -7.08 8.22 22.58
C GLY A 221 -5.71 8.18 23.28
N LYS A 222 -4.74 7.43 22.75
CA LYS A 222 -3.36 7.48 23.21
C LYS A 222 -2.71 8.82 22.80
N SER A 223 -1.96 9.42 23.72
CA SER A 223 -1.04 10.53 23.40
C SER A 223 -0.17 10.16 22.20
N LEU A 224 0.14 11.12 21.32
CA LEU A 224 0.97 10.91 20.13
C LEU A 224 2.35 10.37 20.55
N SER A 225 2.55 9.06 20.43
CA SER A 225 3.82 8.40 20.75
C SER A 225 4.76 8.51 19.55
N THR A 226 5.98 8.96 19.79
CA THR A 226 6.99 9.18 18.74
C THR A 226 8.18 8.25 18.90
N GLY A 227 8.58 7.56 17.83
CA GLY A 227 9.81 6.79 17.76
C GLY A 227 10.84 7.51 16.89
N VAL A 228 12.06 7.71 17.40
CA VAL A 228 13.16 8.31 16.63
C VAL A 228 14.34 7.35 16.58
N VAL A 229 14.70 6.86 15.41
CA VAL A 229 15.87 5.99 15.22
C VAL A 229 16.98 6.77 14.53
N PHE A 230 18.14 6.86 15.18
CA PHE A 230 19.34 7.37 14.55
C PHE A 230 20.02 6.25 13.77
N VAL A 231 20.32 6.51 12.50
CA VAL A 231 21.12 5.64 11.65
C VAL A 231 22.44 6.34 11.41
N ILE A 232 23.49 5.86 12.06
CA ILE A 232 24.77 6.56 12.14
C ILE A 232 25.84 5.79 11.38
N ASP A 233 26.50 6.52 10.50
CA ASP A 233 27.74 6.11 9.87
C ASP A 233 28.86 6.01 10.92
N SER A 234 29.43 4.81 11.01
CA SER A 234 30.48 4.45 11.98
C SER A 234 31.81 4.12 11.31
N THR A 235 32.06 4.63 10.11
CA THR A 235 33.31 4.37 9.39
C THR A 235 34.45 5.27 9.87
N LEU A 236 35.64 5.03 9.35
CA LEU A 236 36.86 5.71 9.79
C LEU A 236 36.81 7.22 9.48
N SER A 237 36.21 7.64 8.36
CA SER A 237 36.05 9.08 8.01
C SER A 237 35.20 9.83 9.03
N MET A 238 34.25 9.14 9.64
CA MET A 238 33.37 9.67 10.68
C MET A 238 34.03 9.83 12.06
N ALA A 239 35.27 9.35 12.27
CA ALA A 239 35.94 9.40 13.58
C ALA A 239 36.01 10.81 14.23
N PRO A 240 36.31 11.89 13.51
CA PRO A 240 36.30 13.25 14.06
C PRO A 240 34.89 13.76 14.44
N TYR A 241 33.86 13.12 13.89
CA TYR A 241 32.48 13.57 13.95
C TYR A 241 31.62 12.72 14.91
N ILE A 242 31.92 11.43 15.10
CA ILE A 242 31.12 10.49 15.90
C ILE A 242 30.88 11.00 17.33
N SER A 243 31.93 11.47 18.01
CA SER A 243 31.83 11.98 19.38
C SER A 243 30.91 13.21 19.46
N ARG A 244 30.85 13.99 18.39
CA ARG A 244 30.03 15.21 18.32
C ARG A 244 28.59 14.88 17.93
N THR A 245 28.37 13.90 17.05
CA THR A 245 27.05 13.34 16.74
C THR A 245 26.40 12.78 18.02
N LYS A 246 27.15 11.98 18.80
CA LYS A 246 26.70 11.49 20.13
C LYS A 246 26.31 12.64 21.07
N ALA A 247 27.09 13.71 21.09
CA ALA A 247 26.81 14.88 21.94
C ALA A 247 25.55 15.66 21.49
N ALA A 248 25.28 15.74 20.19
CA ALA A 248 24.10 16.40 19.67
C ALA A 248 22.83 15.56 19.89
N VAL A 249 22.90 14.24 19.69
CA VAL A 249 21.83 13.32 20.07
C VAL A 249 21.51 13.44 21.58
N ARG A 250 22.54 13.60 22.43
CA ARG A 250 22.33 13.88 23.86
C ARG A 250 21.54 15.16 24.14
N LYS A 251 21.84 16.24 23.40
CA LYS A 251 21.10 17.50 23.53
C LYS A 251 19.64 17.38 23.09
N ILE A 252 19.34 16.61 22.04
CA ILE A 252 17.96 16.31 21.59
C ILE A 252 17.20 15.66 22.74
N TYR A 253 17.74 14.56 23.25
CA TYR A 253 17.14 13.81 24.34
C TYR A 253 16.91 14.72 25.56
N ASP A 254 17.93 15.44 26.02
CA ASP A 254 17.84 16.29 27.21
C ASP A 254 16.79 17.40 27.08
N ARG A 255 16.58 17.94 25.87
CA ARG A 255 15.55 18.95 25.60
C ARG A 255 14.16 18.36 25.59
N ILE A 256 13.99 17.17 25.02
CA ILE A 256 12.67 16.54 24.99
C ILE A 256 12.31 15.97 26.36
N ALA A 257 13.22 15.35 27.10
CA ALA A 257 12.97 14.91 28.48
C ALA A 257 12.47 16.07 29.39
N LYS A 258 12.87 17.32 29.08
CA LYS A 258 12.37 18.53 29.76
C LYS A 258 10.99 19.00 29.28
N LYS A 259 10.58 18.63 28.05
CA LYS A 259 9.34 19.08 27.39
C LYS A 259 8.27 17.98 27.26
N ASP A 260 8.59 16.71 27.54
CA ASP A 260 7.71 15.54 27.51
C ASP A 260 7.72 14.80 28.87
N PRO A 261 7.01 15.34 29.88
CA PRO A 261 6.96 14.74 31.21
C PRO A 261 6.20 13.40 31.26
N GLN A 262 5.55 12.98 30.17
CA GLN A 262 4.78 11.74 30.06
C GLN A 262 5.55 10.58 29.41
N GLY A 263 6.72 10.84 28.80
CA GLY A 263 7.56 9.80 28.22
C GLY A 263 6.99 9.16 26.96
N ASN A 264 6.39 9.98 26.09
CA ASN A 264 5.77 9.55 24.83
C ASN A 264 6.80 9.32 23.70
N MET A 265 8.09 9.60 23.93
CA MET A 265 9.13 9.44 22.91
C MET A 265 10.21 8.43 23.28
N ALA A 266 10.53 7.55 22.34
CA ALA A 266 11.60 6.57 22.46
C ALA A 266 12.66 6.74 21.38
N PHE A 267 13.89 6.32 21.69
CA PHE A 267 15.03 6.46 20.80
C PHE A 267 15.68 5.13 20.48
N GLY A 268 15.96 4.91 19.19
CA GLY A 268 16.72 3.77 18.69
C GLY A 268 18.02 4.23 18.05
N LEU A 269 18.95 3.29 17.91
CA LEU A 269 20.24 3.52 17.28
C LEU A 269 20.65 2.30 16.45
N VAL A 270 20.86 2.55 15.17
CA VAL A 270 21.48 1.62 14.24
C VAL A 270 22.78 2.27 13.78
N ALA A 271 23.86 1.52 13.80
CA ALA A 271 25.09 1.92 13.13
C ALA A 271 25.25 1.14 11.83
N PHE A 272 25.87 1.75 10.84
CA PHE A 272 26.27 1.08 9.62
C PHE A 272 27.72 1.41 9.26
N ARG A 273 28.28 0.56 8.40
CA ARG A 273 29.58 0.73 7.76
C ARG A 273 29.42 0.35 6.29
N ASP A 274 30.22 -0.57 5.79
CA ASP A 274 30.14 -1.06 4.42
C ASP A 274 30.22 -2.60 4.40
N GLU A 275 30.29 -3.14 3.18
CA GLU A 275 30.45 -4.56 2.89
C GLU A 275 31.68 -5.18 3.58
N THR A 276 31.46 -6.19 4.42
CA THR A 276 32.50 -6.77 5.30
C THR A 276 33.28 -7.92 4.65
N THR A 277 32.87 -8.39 3.48
CA THR A 277 33.39 -9.61 2.87
C THR A 277 34.57 -9.33 1.92
N SER A 278 34.67 -8.12 1.36
CA SER A 278 35.82 -7.66 0.53
C SER A 278 36.97 -7.03 1.32
N VAL A 279 36.82 -6.76 2.61
CA VAL A 279 37.84 -6.09 3.45
C VAL A 279 37.99 -6.83 4.79
N GLU A 280 39.19 -7.37 5.02
CA GLU A 280 39.51 -8.08 6.26
C GLU A 280 39.63 -7.09 7.44
N GLY A 281 38.83 -7.30 8.50
CA GLY A 281 38.85 -6.46 9.71
C GLY A 281 37.63 -5.56 9.92
N LEU A 282 36.73 -5.45 8.92
CA LEU A 282 35.45 -4.76 9.03
C LEU A 282 34.44 -5.62 9.84
N GLU A 283 34.05 -5.16 11.02
CA GLU A 283 33.36 -6.00 12.03
C GLU A 283 31.88 -6.27 11.69
N TYR A 284 31.18 -5.30 11.09
CA TYR A 284 29.76 -5.42 10.73
C TYR A 284 29.40 -4.45 9.60
N ARG A 285 28.40 -4.82 8.80
CA ARG A 285 27.76 -3.91 7.83
C ARG A 285 26.72 -3.04 8.49
N THR A 286 25.82 -3.64 9.27
CA THR A 286 24.82 -2.93 10.09
C THR A 286 24.69 -3.59 11.46
N MET A 287 24.38 -2.80 12.48
CA MET A 287 24.17 -3.29 13.84
C MET A 287 23.17 -2.41 14.58
N VAL A 288 22.20 -3.05 15.23
CA VAL A 288 21.25 -2.36 16.12
C VAL A 288 21.91 -2.29 17.51
N PHE A 289 22.29 -1.08 17.93
CA PHE A 289 22.85 -0.83 19.26
C PHE A 289 21.75 -0.53 20.28
N ALA A 290 20.68 0.16 19.87
CA ALA A 290 19.54 0.42 20.73
C ALA A 290 18.22 0.23 19.96
N ASP A 291 17.31 -0.52 20.56
CA ASP A 291 15.91 -0.62 20.13
C ASP A 291 15.05 0.35 20.93
N LEU A 292 13.91 0.80 20.38
CA LEU A 292 13.00 1.78 20.97
C LEU A 292 12.49 1.32 22.37
N GLN A 293 12.30 0.02 22.58
CA GLN A 293 11.90 -0.50 23.89
C GLN A 293 13.00 -0.38 24.96
N LYS A 294 14.27 -0.52 24.56
CA LYS A 294 15.45 -0.43 25.43
C LYS A 294 15.99 1.01 25.55
N GLY A 295 15.62 1.90 24.62
CA GLY A 295 15.93 3.32 24.64
C GLY A 295 14.83 4.20 25.24
N SER A 296 13.94 3.61 26.04
CA SER A 296 12.86 4.33 26.73
C SER A 296 13.38 5.30 27.79
N THR A 297 14.61 5.12 28.30
CA THR A 297 15.27 6.06 29.20
C THR A 297 16.60 6.59 28.66
N ALA A 298 16.94 7.83 29.05
CA ALA A 298 18.17 8.53 28.66
C ALA A 298 19.40 7.69 28.95
N LYS A 299 19.40 7.13 30.15
CA LYS A 299 20.55 6.43 30.70
C LYS A 299 20.83 5.16 29.89
N GLU A 300 19.79 4.41 29.54
CA GLU A 300 19.91 3.18 28.76
C GLU A 300 20.31 3.51 27.33
N PHE A 301 19.63 4.45 26.67
CA PHE A 301 19.99 4.89 25.33
C PHE A 301 21.43 5.41 25.24
N PHE A 302 21.88 6.28 26.16
CA PHE A 302 23.26 6.81 26.14
C PHE A 302 24.33 5.80 26.52
N SER A 303 23.98 4.75 27.27
CA SER A 303 24.90 3.64 27.50
C SER A 303 25.24 2.94 26.19
N GLN A 304 24.22 2.67 25.37
CA GLN A 304 24.36 2.01 24.06
C GLN A 304 25.00 2.92 23.00
N VAL A 305 24.64 4.20 22.97
CA VAL A 305 25.31 5.20 22.11
C VAL A 305 26.80 5.33 22.44
N GLY A 306 27.16 5.15 23.72
CA GLY A 306 28.56 5.14 24.18
C GLY A 306 29.40 4.09 23.47
N GLU A 307 28.83 2.93 23.18
CA GLU A 307 29.49 1.75 22.60
C GLU A 307 29.75 1.84 21.10
N VAL A 308 29.14 2.78 20.38
CA VAL A 308 29.39 2.95 18.94
C VAL A 308 30.80 3.49 18.69
N GLU A 309 31.73 2.61 18.37
CA GLU A 309 33.10 2.96 17.96
C GLU A 309 33.20 3.05 16.43
N THR A 310 34.05 3.95 15.95
CA THR A 310 34.39 3.99 14.53
C THR A 310 35.25 2.80 14.15
N ASP A 311 35.14 2.38 12.90
CA ASP A 311 36.04 1.37 12.36
C ASP A 311 37.52 1.78 12.52
N LYS A 312 38.38 0.77 12.64
CA LYS A 312 39.85 0.89 12.69
C LYS A 312 40.46 0.71 11.30
N VAL A 313 39.70 0.20 10.33
CA VAL A 313 40.13 -0.06 8.96
C VAL A 313 39.32 0.80 7.99
N SER A 314 39.94 1.20 6.88
CA SER A 314 39.26 1.93 5.80
C SER A 314 38.45 0.97 4.93
N ASN A 315 37.28 1.42 4.49
CA ASN A 315 36.49 0.73 3.47
C ASN A 315 37.23 0.71 2.13
N LYS A 316 36.70 -0.09 1.19
CA LYS A 316 37.24 -0.23 -0.17
C LYS A 316 37.20 1.08 -0.95
N ASP A 317 36.13 1.87 -0.79
CA ASP A 317 35.98 3.20 -1.38
C ASP A 317 35.20 4.11 -0.41
N PHE A 318 34.95 5.35 -0.83
CA PHE A 318 34.26 6.37 -0.01
C PHE A 318 32.73 6.26 -0.09
N ILE A 319 32.17 5.30 -0.84
CA ILE A 319 30.73 5.02 -0.89
C ILE A 319 30.44 3.96 0.16
N GLU A 320 29.36 4.13 0.91
CA GLU A 320 29.05 3.28 2.06
C GLU A 320 27.62 2.75 2.04
N ASP A 321 27.33 1.74 2.84
CA ASP A 321 26.04 1.04 2.79
C ASP A 321 24.99 1.66 3.73
N SER A 322 24.81 2.98 3.61
CA SER A 322 23.86 3.75 4.42
C SER A 322 22.41 3.29 4.21
N TYR A 323 22.06 2.86 3.00
CA TYR A 323 20.77 2.25 2.70
C TYR A 323 20.54 0.96 3.48
N ALA A 324 21.56 0.11 3.69
CA ALA A 324 21.42 -1.04 4.58
C ALA A 324 21.14 -0.64 6.02
N GLY A 325 21.77 0.43 6.51
CA GLY A 325 21.48 1.00 7.83
C GLY A 325 20.02 1.43 7.98
N ILE A 326 19.48 2.11 6.96
CA ILE A 326 18.08 2.54 6.94
C ILE A 326 17.13 1.34 6.85
N LYS A 327 17.41 0.37 5.96
CA LYS A 327 16.61 -0.85 5.84
C LYS A 327 16.60 -1.63 7.17
N ARG A 328 17.75 -1.74 7.85
CA ARG A 328 17.85 -2.34 9.19
C ARG A 328 17.01 -1.61 10.22
N ALA A 329 16.95 -0.27 10.17
CA ALA A 329 16.10 0.51 11.03
C ALA A 329 14.60 0.28 10.76
N ILE A 330 14.21 0.04 9.51
CA ILE A 330 12.81 -0.29 9.16
C ILE A 330 12.46 -1.70 9.63
N ASP A 331 13.34 -2.67 9.35
CA ASP A 331 13.02 -4.10 9.52
C ASP A 331 13.18 -4.62 10.95
N ASP A 332 14.23 -4.20 11.66
CA ASP A 332 14.66 -4.84 12.91
C ASP A 332 14.38 -4.01 14.16
N ILE A 333 13.98 -2.74 14.02
CA ILE A 333 13.57 -1.92 15.16
C ILE A 333 12.11 -2.22 15.50
N SER A 334 11.83 -2.39 16.78
CA SER A 334 10.48 -2.65 17.27
C SER A 334 9.67 -1.35 17.34
N TRP A 335 9.13 -0.90 16.20
CA TRP A 335 8.35 0.34 16.10
C TRP A 335 6.99 0.30 16.83
N GLY A 336 6.41 -0.88 17.07
CA GLY A 336 5.16 -1.03 17.83
C GLY A 336 4.06 -0.02 17.48
N ASP A 337 3.40 0.53 18.51
CA ASP A 337 2.33 1.53 18.37
C ASP A 337 2.86 2.98 18.25
N PHE A 338 4.14 3.21 17.90
CA PHE A 338 4.62 4.58 17.65
C PHE A 338 3.92 5.14 16.41
N GLN A 339 3.11 6.18 16.63
CA GLN A 339 2.28 6.85 15.63
C GLN A 339 3.10 7.77 14.73
N ALA A 340 4.17 8.36 15.26
CA ALA A 340 5.12 9.14 14.48
C ALA A 340 6.47 8.43 14.49
N ARG A 341 6.95 8.01 13.31
CA ARG A 341 8.20 7.24 13.16
C ARG A 341 9.20 8.04 12.33
N TYR A 342 10.36 8.31 12.92
CA TYR A 342 11.42 9.10 12.28
C TYR A 342 12.72 8.33 12.23
N ILE A 343 13.31 8.28 11.04
CA ILE A 343 14.65 7.74 10.83
C ILE A 343 15.57 8.89 10.47
N ILE A 344 16.64 9.10 11.24
CA ILE A 344 17.61 10.18 11.02
C ILE A 344 18.93 9.57 10.59
N LEU A 345 19.23 9.66 9.30
CA LEU A 345 20.52 9.26 8.73
C LEU A 345 21.58 10.33 9.01
N VAL A 346 22.75 9.92 9.49
CA VAL A 346 23.93 10.78 9.64
C VAL A 346 25.13 10.11 8.98
N THR A 347 25.72 10.75 7.98
CA THR A 347 26.84 10.19 7.19
C THR A 347 27.64 11.29 6.50
N ASP A 348 28.93 11.03 6.22
CA ASP A 348 29.75 11.90 5.38
C ASP A 348 29.97 11.38 3.96
N ALA A 349 29.37 10.24 3.63
CA ALA A 349 29.52 9.50 2.39
C ALA A 349 28.19 9.32 1.65
N GLY A 350 28.28 9.00 0.36
CA GLY A 350 27.16 8.59 -0.48
C GLY A 350 26.77 7.14 -0.26
N ALA A 351 25.58 6.78 -0.71
CA ALA A 351 25.00 5.46 -0.50
C ALA A 351 25.35 4.47 -1.62
N ARG A 352 25.51 3.20 -1.27
CA ARG A 352 25.49 2.06 -2.21
C ARG A 352 24.08 1.93 -2.83
N GLU A 353 23.94 2.33 -4.09
CA GLU A 353 22.69 2.15 -4.86
C GLU A 353 22.35 0.68 -5.09
N GLY A 354 21.11 0.39 -5.48
CA GLY A 354 20.65 -0.98 -5.71
C GLY A 354 21.51 -1.79 -6.69
N ASN A 355 22.06 -1.13 -7.72
CA ASN A 355 22.95 -1.74 -8.71
C ASN A 355 24.41 -1.90 -8.28
N ASP A 356 24.81 -1.41 -7.11
CA ASP A 356 26.16 -1.61 -6.60
C ASP A 356 26.31 -3.09 -6.15
N PRO A 357 27.30 -3.84 -6.66
CA PRO A 357 27.56 -5.21 -6.22
C PRO A 357 27.73 -5.32 -4.69
N LEU A 358 28.27 -4.27 -4.07
CA LEU A 358 28.52 -4.15 -2.63
C LEU A 358 27.30 -3.60 -1.86
N SER A 359 26.17 -3.33 -2.51
CA SER A 359 24.92 -2.97 -1.81
C SER A 359 24.34 -4.15 -1.06
N GLY A 360 24.07 -3.97 0.24
CA GLY A 360 23.40 -4.96 1.07
C GLY A 360 21.89 -4.99 0.92
N THR A 361 21.28 -3.94 0.40
CA THR A 361 19.82 -3.85 0.22
C THR A 361 19.36 -4.26 -1.17
N LYS A 362 20.19 -4.02 -2.20
CA LYS A 362 19.77 -4.04 -3.61
C LYS A 362 18.56 -3.12 -3.88
N MET A 363 18.40 -2.08 -3.06
CA MET A 363 17.33 -1.08 -3.17
C MET A 363 17.95 0.30 -3.44
N GLY A 364 17.38 1.04 -4.39
CA GLY A 364 17.69 2.46 -4.59
C GLY A 364 16.91 3.38 -3.65
N ALA A 365 17.19 4.68 -3.74
CA ALA A 365 16.58 5.72 -2.90
C ALA A 365 15.05 5.71 -2.92
N ASP A 366 14.45 5.57 -4.12
CA ASP A 366 13.00 5.65 -4.33
C ASP A 366 12.28 4.46 -3.69
N THR A 367 12.79 3.25 -3.92
CA THR A 367 12.25 2.01 -3.38
C THR A 367 12.36 1.96 -1.85
N LEU A 368 13.50 2.37 -1.30
CA LEU A 368 13.71 2.40 0.15
C LEU A 368 12.86 3.48 0.83
N ARG A 369 12.68 4.65 0.19
CA ARG A 369 11.73 5.66 0.64
C ARG A 369 10.31 5.13 0.65
N GLN A 370 9.89 4.43 -0.40
CA GLN A 370 8.56 3.84 -0.47
C GLN A 370 8.34 2.81 0.65
N LEU A 371 9.33 1.95 0.91
CA LEU A 371 9.30 0.99 2.01
C LEU A 371 9.17 1.69 3.39
N ALA A 372 9.94 2.75 3.63
CA ALA A 372 9.84 3.54 4.85
C ALA A 372 8.45 4.17 4.99
N ARG A 373 7.91 4.74 3.91
CA ARG A 373 6.57 5.32 3.87
C ARG A 373 5.49 4.29 4.15
N ASP A 374 5.64 3.06 3.66
CA ASP A 374 4.70 1.96 3.91
C ASP A 374 4.74 1.51 5.37
N ASN A 375 5.88 1.69 6.04
CA ASN A 375 6.06 1.51 7.49
C ASN A 375 5.75 2.77 8.32
N ASN A 376 5.05 3.75 7.74
CA ASN A 376 4.74 5.06 8.33
C ASN A 376 5.96 5.81 8.91
N ALA A 377 7.13 5.64 8.29
CA ALA A 377 8.37 6.28 8.68
C ALA A 377 8.78 7.39 7.71
N ALA A 378 9.22 8.52 8.26
CA ALA A 378 9.87 9.61 7.51
C ALA A 378 11.39 9.54 7.68
N ILE A 379 12.13 9.71 6.57
CA ILE A 379 13.59 9.69 6.57
C ILE A 379 14.12 11.12 6.48
N PHE A 380 14.93 11.51 7.46
CA PHE A 380 15.74 12.72 7.45
C PHE A 380 17.20 12.36 7.16
N VAL A 381 17.88 13.19 6.37
CA VAL A 381 19.30 12.98 6.08
C VAL A 381 20.14 14.18 6.49
N LEU A 382 21.10 13.94 7.37
CA LEU A 382 22.16 14.85 7.75
C LEU A 382 23.46 14.41 7.08
N HIS A 383 23.75 15.03 5.93
CA HIS A 383 24.92 14.70 5.12
C HIS A 383 26.07 15.67 5.45
N LEU A 384 27.14 15.15 6.03
CA LEU A 384 28.30 15.94 6.42
C LEU A 384 29.18 16.15 5.18
N LEU A 385 29.28 17.40 4.72
CA LEU A 385 30.09 17.75 3.55
C LEU A 385 31.56 17.88 3.95
N THR A 386 32.20 16.77 4.31
CA THR A 386 33.59 16.72 4.80
C THR A 386 34.58 16.92 3.65
N PRO A 387 35.80 17.44 3.91
CA PRO A 387 36.80 17.58 2.85
C PRO A 387 37.16 16.26 2.16
N ALA A 388 37.06 15.13 2.87
CA ALA A 388 37.37 13.81 2.33
C ALA A 388 36.34 13.34 1.28
N GLY A 389 35.06 13.75 1.43
CA GLY A 389 33.98 13.40 0.52
C GLY A 389 33.75 14.34 -0.66
N ALA A 390 34.66 15.29 -0.91
CA ALA A 390 34.45 16.37 -1.89
C ALA A 390 34.00 15.88 -3.28
N ASP A 391 34.58 14.79 -3.77
CA ASP A 391 34.25 14.20 -5.08
C ASP A 391 32.94 13.40 -5.06
N ASN A 392 32.47 13.01 -3.87
CA ASN A 392 31.26 12.20 -3.68
C ASN A 392 30.01 13.07 -3.41
N HIS A 393 30.16 14.25 -2.80
CA HIS A 393 29.05 15.07 -2.31
C HIS A 393 27.92 15.31 -3.30
N ALA A 394 28.23 15.63 -4.56
CA ALA A 394 27.21 15.93 -5.56
C ALA A 394 26.32 14.72 -5.88
N SER A 395 26.93 13.52 -5.91
CA SER A 395 26.20 12.27 -6.09
C SER A 395 25.37 11.95 -4.85
N ALA A 396 25.97 11.99 -3.67
CA ALA A 396 25.31 11.74 -2.39
C ALA A 396 24.13 12.69 -2.12
N GLU A 397 24.27 13.98 -2.44
CA GLU A 397 23.17 14.93 -2.33
C GLU A 397 21.96 14.51 -3.16
N LYS A 398 22.17 14.09 -4.41
CA LYS A 398 21.07 13.64 -5.27
C LYS A 398 20.38 12.40 -4.69
N GLN A 399 21.16 11.43 -4.23
CA GLN A 399 20.68 10.20 -3.60
C GLN A 399 19.81 10.50 -2.38
N TYR A 400 20.33 11.32 -1.47
CA TYR A 400 19.69 11.61 -0.20
C TYR A 400 18.50 12.56 -0.31
N LYS A 401 18.48 13.45 -1.30
CA LYS A 401 17.27 14.23 -1.64
C LYS A 401 16.15 13.35 -2.16
N ALA A 402 16.46 12.35 -2.99
CA ALA A 402 15.48 11.36 -3.41
C ALA A 402 15.01 10.54 -2.21
N LEU A 403 15.91 9.97 -1.40
CA LEU A 403 15.57 9.13 -0.25
C LEU A 403 14.66 9.85 0.76
N SER A 404 14.94 11.13 1.02
CA SER A 404 14.25 11.94 2.04
C SER A 404 13.06 12.74 1.51
N LEU A 405 12.67 12.55 0.24
CA LEU A 405 11.54 13.26 -0.36
C LEU A 405 10.24 12.93 0.37
N TYR A 406 9.56 13.94 0.91
CA TYR A 406 8.26 13.77 1.57
C TYR A 406 7.17 14.52 0.78
N PRO A 407 6.10 13.83 0.32
CA PRO A 407 5.04 14.47 -0.46
C PRO A 407 4.43 15.69 0.25
N GLY A 408 4.31 16.80 -0.47
CA GLY A 408 3.75 18.05 0.07
C GLY A 408 4.70 18.90 0.92
N ILE A 409 5.85 18.34 1.34
CA ILE A 409 6.86 19.05 2.14
C ILE A 409 8.13 19.32 1.33
N GLY A 410 8.59 18.36 0.52
CA GLY A 410 9.88 18.40 -0.18
C GLY A 410 10.91 17.44 0.42
N ASP A 411 12.17 17.53 0.00
CA ASP A 411 13.25 16.72 0.57
C ASP A 411 13.60 17.14 1.99
N LEU A 412 13.81 16.16 2.87
CA LEU A 412 14.24 16.33 4.25
C LEU A 412 15.77 16.14 4.39
N TYR A 413 16.50 16.66 3.40
CA TYR A 413 17.95 16.57 3.27
C TYR A 413 18.63 17.86 3.73
N TYR A 414 19.71 17.71 4.49
CA TYR A 414 20.54 18.83 4.94
C TYR A 414 22.03 18.52 4.77
N GLY A 415 22.70 19.28 3.91
CA GLY A 415 24.15 19.27 3.75
C GLY A 415 24.85 20.19 4.76
N VAL A 416 25.69 19.63 5.64
CA VAL A 416 26.43 20.37 6.67
C VAL A 416 27.82 20.75 6.14
N LYS A 417 28.04 22.02 5.85
CA LYS A 417 29.27 22.49 5.19
C LYS A 417 30.50 22.27 6.07
N GLY A 418 31.55 21.67 5.50
CA GLY A 418 32.84 21.42 6.16
C GLY A 418 32.75 20.47 7.35
N GLY A 419 31.63 19.74 7.50
CA GLY A 419 31.33 19.00 8.72
C GLY A 419 31.29 19.90 9.96
N ALA A 420 30.97 21.19 9.82
CA ALA A 420 30.94 22.16 10.90
C ALA A 420 29.78 21.86 11.87
N VAL A 421 30.07 21.04 12.88
CA VAL A 421 29.07 20.46 13.81
C VAL A 421 28.33 21.48 14.68
N SER A 422 28.72 22.76 14.68
CA SER A 422 27.90 23.83 15.27
C SER A 422 26.59 24.06 14.51
N GLU A 423 26.55 23.81 13.19
CA GLU A 423 25.32 23.85 12.39
C GLU A 423 24.45 22.61 12.62
N PHE A 424 25.07 21.45 12.88
CA PHE A 424 24.38 20.20 13.22
C PHE A 424 23.44 20.38 14.41
N GLY A 425 23.93 20.97 15.50
CA GLY A 425 23.11 21.25 16.69
C GLY A 425 21.94 22.19 16.40
N ARG A 426 22.10 23.17 15.50
CA ARG A 426 21.04 24.12 15.12
C ARG A 426 19.98 23.49 14.22
N ILE A 427 20.38 22.63 13.29
CA ILE A 427 19.47 21.91 12.38
C ILE A 427 18.66 20.90 13.17
N VAL A 428 19.33 20.13 14.01
CA VAL A 428 18.70 19.23 14.98
C VAL A 428 17.76 19.99 15.93
N ASP A 429 18.14 21.18 16.40
CA ASP A 429 17.28 22.04 17.21
C ASP A 429 16.03 22.51 16.42
N LEU A 430 16.17 22.89 15.14
CA LEU A 430 15.04 23.24 14.26
C LEU A 430 14.11 22.05 14.02
N LEU A 431 14.68 20.87 13.74
CA LEU A 431 13.92 19.62 13.58
C LEU A 431 13.20 19.27 14.88
N THR A 432 13.85 19.39 16.02
CA THR A 432 13.25 19.12 17.33
C THR A 432 12.16 20.13 17.67
N ASP A 433 12.37 21.41 17.43
CA ASP A 433 11.35 22.44 17.68
C ASP A 433 10.18 22.31 16.70
N GLN A 434 10.40 21.85 15.46
CA GLN A 434 9.36 21.55 14.49
C GLN A 434 8.57 20.28 14.87
N LEU A 435 9.25 19.20 15.28
CA LEU A 435 8.64 17.97 15.79
C LEU A 435 7.84 18.25 17.07
N VAL A 436 8.40 18.98 18.03
CA VAL A 436 7.71 19.40 19.26
C VAL A 436 6.57 20.38 18.95
N ALA A 437 6.71 21.26 17.95
CA ALA A 437 5.63 22.15 17.53
C ALA A 437 4.50 21.38 16.83
N GLN A 438 4.80 20.35 16.03
CA GLN A 438 3.80 19.44 15.46
C GLN A 438 3.08 18.64 16.56
N MET A 439 3.80 18.14 17.57
CA MET A 439 3.22 17.46 18.73
C MET A 439 2.38 18.39 19.63
N ARG A 440 2.67 19.69 19.63
CA ARG A 440 1.96 20.71 20.41
C ARG A 440 0.84 21.41 19.66
N ARG A 441 0.61 21.11 18.37
CA ARG A 441 -0.61 21.54 17.71
C ARG A 441 -1.75 20.74 18.35
N PRO A 442 -2.67 21.39 19.08
CA PRO A 442 -3.98 20.77 19.23
C PRO A 442 -4.58 20.73 17.82
N ASP A 443 -5.39 19.71 17.51
CA ASP A 443 -6.28 19.73 16.33
C ASP A 443 -7.23 20.95 16.31
N THR A 444 -7.21 21.76 17.36
CA THR A 444 -7.89 23.04 17.48
C THR A 444 -6.87 24.18 17.60
N ALA A 445 -6.44 24.75 16.48
CA ALA A 445 -5.93 26.11 16.44
C ALA A 445 -6.83 26.95 15.54
N GLU A 446 -8.04 27.23 16.02
CA GLU A 446 -8.80 28.39 15.56
C GLU A 446 -8.39 29.65 16.35
N PRO A 447 -8.55 30.85 15.75
CA PRO A 447 -8.09 32.11 16.33
C PRO A 447 -8.81 32.40 17.64
N SER A 448 -8.06 32.93 18.60
CA SER A 448 -8.48 33.29 19.94
C SER A 448 -9.81 34.06 20.00
N THR A 449 -10.79 33.52 20.72
CA THR A 449 -11.67 34.28 21.63
C THR A 449 -12.13 33.36 22.77
N GLN A 450 -12.20 33.91 23.98
CA GLN A 450 -12.59 33.23 25.22
C GLN A 450 -14.08 32.85 25.20
N GLU A 451 -14.42 31.69 25.77
CA GLU A 451 -15.54 31.40 26.72
C GLU A 451 -15.71 29.86 26.81
N ALA A 452 -15.38 29.24 27.95
CA ALA A 452 -16.29 28.89 29.05
C ALA A 452 -17.27 27.73 28.74
N GLY A 453 -17.07 26.58 29.41
CA GLY A 453 -18.07 25.53 29.61
C GLY A 453 -17.93 24.29 28.72
N ALA A 454 -17.19 23.28 29.17
CA ALA A 454 -17.18 21.96 28.52
C ALA A 454 -18.48 21.19 28.84
N THR A 455 -19.26 20.87 27.81
CA THR A 455 -20.38 19.91 27.85
C THR A 455 -20.05 18.65 27.05
N GLN A 456 -20.78 17.56 27.34
CA GLN A 456 -20.79 16.24 26.69
C GLN A 456 -20.70 16.25 25.15
N ASP A 457 -21.04 17.37 24.50
CA ASP A 457 -20.96 17.56 23.05
C ASP A 457 -19.54 17.45 22.47
N GLN A 458 -18.47 17.80 23.21
CA GLN A 458 -17.10 17.66 22.68
C GLN A 458 -16.61 16.21 22.61
N GLN A 459 -17.04 15.36 23.54
CA GLN A 459 -16.79 13.92 23.46
C GLN A 459 -17.63 13.27 22.36
N LEU A 460 -18.85 13.77 22.13
CA LEU A 460 -19.70 13.32 21.03
C LEU A 460 -19.11 13.73 19.68
N THR A 461 -18.59 14.96 19.54
CA THR A 461 -17.91 15.44 18.32
C THR A 461 -16.62 14.69 18.04
N GLN A 462 -15.77 14.42 19.06
CA GLN A 462 -14.57 13.58 18.89
C GLN A 462 -14.91 12.10 18.60
N LEU A 463 -16.06 11.60 19.07
CA LEU A 463 -16.59 10.29 18.72
C LEU A 463 -17.21 10.28 17.30
N GLN A 464 -17.80 11.40 16.86
CA GLN A 464 -18.35 11.59 15.51
C GLN A 464 -17.22 11.75 14.47
N GLU A 465 -16.13 12.43 14.84
CA GLU A 465 -14.89 12.61 14.06
C GLU A 465 -14.12 11.29 13.91
N LYS A 466 -14.26 10.36 14.86
CA LYS A 466 -13.74 8.99 14.80
C LYS A 466 -14.58 7.99 13.99
N VAL A 467 -15.70 8.39 13.40
CA VAL A 467 -16.55 7.48 12.60
C VAL A 467 -16.71 8.01 11.17
N ASN A 468 -15.57 8.35 10.54
CA ASN A 468 -15.47 8.47 9.08
C ASN A 468 -15.42 7.11 8.38
N LYS A 469 -15.51 6.01 9.12
CA LYS A 469 -15.56 4.66 8.58
C LYS A 469 -16.80 3.91 9.00
N LEU A 470 -17.30 3.08 8.10
CA LEU A 470 -18.36 2.11 8.36
C LEU A 470 -17.86 0.74 7.91
N GLY A 471 -17.44 -0.10 8.84
CA GLY A 471 -16.63 -1.28 8.48
C GLY A 471 -15.31 -0.82 7.87
N TYR A 472 -14.97 -1.38 6.71
CA TYR A 472 -13.83 -0.91 5.91
C TYR A 472 -14.18 0.25 4.97
N ALA A 473 -15.42 0.73 4.91
CA ALA A 473 -15.79 1.79 3.97
C ALA A 473 -15.41 3.17 4.51
N LEU A 474 -14.66 3.97 3.73
CA LEU A 474 -14.51 5.41 4.00
C LEU A 474 -15.82 6.13 3.65
N ARG A 475 -16.30 6.96 4.57
CA ARG A 475 -17.54 7.72 4.42
C ARG A 475 -17.23 9.07 3.80
N MET A 476 -17.93 9.44 2.73
CA MET A 476 -17.78 10.72 2.04
C MET A 476 -18.79 11.75 2.56
N GLN A 477 -18.43 13.04 2.48
CA GLN A 477 -19.41 14.10 2.67
C GLN A 477 -20.35 14.11 1.46
N TYR A 478 -21.53 13.52 1.62
CA TYR A 478 -22.52 13.37 0.56
C TYR A 478 -23.37 14.64 0.46
N LEU A 479 -23.39 15.23 -0.74
CA LEU A 479 -23.96 16.55 -1.01
C LEU A 479 -25.20 16.49 -1.92
N ASP A 480 -25.41 15.35 -2.59
CA ASP A 480 -26.60 15.15 -3.43
C ASP A 480 -27.83 14.87 -2.55
N ARG A 481 -28.59 15.92 -2.24
CA ARG A 481 -29.83 15.83 -1.47
C ARG A 481 -31.02 15.65 -2.42
N PRO A 482 -31.52 14.42 -2.66
CA PRO A 482 -32.62 14.24 -3.59
C PRO A 482 -33.88 14.98 -3.10
N ARG A 483 -34.58 15.69 -4.01
CA ARG A 483 -35.85 16.38 -3.70
C ARG A 483 -36.95 15.42 -3.23
N LYS A 484 -36.85 14.13 -3.57
CA LYS A 484 -37.65 12.99 -3.09
C LYS A 484 -36.78 11.74 -3.08
N GLY A 485 -36.65 11.06 -1.95
CA GLY A 485 -35.90 9.80 -1.82
C GLY A 485 -35.03 9.75 -0.57
N ASN A 486 -34.66 8.53 -0.15
CA ASN A 486 -33.72 8.33 0.96
C ASN A 486 -32.27 8.43 0.47
N ILE A 487 -31.37 8.86 1.35
CA ILE A 487 -29.93 8.80 1.10
C ILE A 487 -29.54 7.33 0.86
N PRO A 488 -28.81 7.02 -0.22
CA PRO A 488 -28.41 5.65 -0.51
C PRO A 488 -27.43 5.12 0.54
N VAL A 489 -27.44 3.81 0.79
CA VAL A 489 -26.48 3.17 1.71
C VAL A 489 -25.07 3.17 1.11
N VAL A 490 -24.97 2.97 -0.21
CA VAL A 490 -23.75 3.09 -1.02
C VAL A 490 -24.12 3.84 -2.29
N PHE A 491 -23.26 4.74 -2.73
CA PHE A 491 -23.40 5.42 -4.02
C PHE A 491 -22.14 5.27 -4.87
N ASP A 492 -22.33 5.35 -6.19
CA ASP A 492 -21.24 5.46 -7.14
C ASP A 492 -21.02 6.92 -7.53
N ALA A 493 -19.76 7.29 -7.76
CA ALA A 493 -19.42 8.59 -8.31
C ALA A 493 -18.13 8.53 -9.12
N TRP A 494 -17.94 9.53 -9.98
CA TRP A 494 -16.74 9.70 -10.79
C TRP A 494 -15.80 10.72 -10.16
N MET A 495 -14.49 10.52 -10.26
CA MET A 495 -13.50 11.49 -9.81
C MET A 495 -12.29 11.50 -10.73
N VAL A 496 -11.50 12.57 -10.63
CA VAL A 496 -10.21 12.72 -11.31
C VAL A 496 -9.10 12.53 -10.29
N ASP A 497 -8.04 11.82 -10.69
CA ASP A 497 -6.93 11.43 -9.80
C ASP A 497 -5.88 12.53 -9.56
N ARG A 498 -6.02 13.67 -10.23
CA ARG A 498 -5.11 14.82 -10.19
C ARG A 498 -5.85 16.10 -9.81
N ASP A 499 -5.09 17.08 -9.32
CA ASP A 499 -5.61 18.40 -9.02
C ASP A 499 -5.85 19.17 -10.34
N PRO A 500 -7.06 19.65 -10.62
CA PRO A 500 -7.34 20.34 -11.87
C PRO A 500 -6.62 21.69 -11.99
N LYS A 501 -6.24 22.32 -10.87
CA LYS A 501 -5.46 23.57 -10.82
C LYS A 501 -3.97 23.34 -10.90
N GLU A 502 -3.51 22.24 -10.32
CA GLU A 502 -2.11 21.83 -10.31
C GLU A 502 -1.98 20.41 -10.90
N PRO A 503 -2.08 20.24 -12.23
CA PRO A 503 -2.18 18.90 -12.82
C PRO A 503 -1.02 17.95 -12.50
N GLN A 504 0.15 18.49 -12.17
CA GLN A 504 1.33 17.73 -11.72
C GLN A 504 1.09 17.01 -10.37
N ARG A 505 0.16 17.50 -9.57
CA ARG A 505 -0.17 16.97 -8.25
C ARG A 505 -1.29 15.94 -8.37
N LYS A 506 -1.01 14.70 -7.96
CA LYS A 506 -2.03 13.69 -7.71
C LYS A 506 -2.83 14.05 -6.45
N THR A 507 -4.14 13.94 -6.50
CA THR A 507 -5.05 14.09 -5.34
C THR A 507 -5.32 12.75 -4.67
N VAL A 508 -5.13 11.66 -5.41
CA VAL A 508 -5.29 10.30 -4.93
C VAL A 508 -4.23 9.37 -5.50
N ASP A 509 -3.98 8.27 -4.80
CA ASP A 509 -3.18 7.16 -5.28
C ASP A 509 -4.08 5.94 -5.49
N VAL A 510 -3.95 5.33 -6.67
CA VAL A 510 -4.64 4.07 -6.96
C VAL A 510 -3.78 2.91 -6.44
N ARG A 511 -4.44 1.99 -5.74
CA ARG A 511 -3.82 0.83 -5.11
C ARG A 511 -4.54 -0.45 -5.51
N VAL A 512 -3.79 -1.54 -5.54
CA VAL A 512 -4.31 -2.90 -5.73
C VAL A 512 -4.22 -3.63 -4.41
N LEU A 513 -5.33 -4.23 -4.00
CA LEU A 513 -5.34 -5.15 -2.88
C LEU A 513 -4.86 -6.52 -3.34
N LEU A 514 -3.64 -6.85 -2.94
CA LEU A 514 -3.04 -8.15 -3.12
C LEU A 514 -3.15 -8.94 -1.82
N THR A 515 -3.48 -10.22 -1.92
CA THR A 515 -3.36 -11.14 -0.79
C THR A 515 -1.89 -11.50 -0.55
N ARG A 516 -1.56 -12.03 0.62
CA ARG A 516 -0.20 -12.46 0.94
C ARG A 516 0.29 -13.57 0.02
N ASP A 517 -0.61 -14.48 -0.35
CA ASP A 517 -0.30 -15.54 -1.32
C ASP A 517 -0.04 -14.96 -2.71
N GLN A 518 -0.87 -14.02 -3.17
CA GLN A 518 -0.67 -13.33 -4.46
C GLN A 518 0.66 -12.55 -4.50
N LEU A 519 1.03 -11.87 -3.40
CA LEU A 519 2.32 -11.17 -3.32
C LEU A 519 3.49 -12.16 -3.37
N SER A 520 3.35 -13.32 -2.72
CA SER A 520 4.37 -14.38 -2.73
C SER A 520 4.55 -14.98 -4.12
N GLU A 521 3.47 -15.22 -4.85
CA GLU A 521 3.48 -15.67 -6.25
C GLU A 521 4.15 -14.63 -7.16
N LEU A 522 3.77 -13.36 -7.02
CA LEU A 522 4.39 -12.24 -7.75
C LEU A 522 5.90 -12.13 -7.49
N TYR A 523 6.30 -12.30 -6.23
CA TYR A 523 7.71 -12.31 -5.83
C TYR A 523 8.49 -13.43 -6.53
N GLN A 524 7.98 -14.67 -6.55
CA GLN A 524 8.64 -15.79 -7.22
C GLN A 524 8.72 -15.55 -8.73
N MET A 525 7.63 -15.09 -9.36
CA MET A 525 7.61 -14.78 -10.79
C MET A 525 8.63 -13.71 -11.16
N LEU A 526 8.66 -12.59 -10.43
CA LEU A 526 9.62 -11.52 -10.68
C LEU A 526 11.06 -12.00 -10.52
N ARG A 527 11.31 -12.87 -9.54
CA ARG A 527 12.63 -13.44 -9.32
C ARG A 527 13.07 -14.33 -10.48
N GLU A 528 12.18 -15.16 -11.03
CA GLU A 528 12.49 -15.98 -12.21
C GLU A 528 12.74 -15.11 -13.46
N VAL A 529 11.96 -14.05 -13.64
CA VAL A 529 12.17 -13.08 -14.74
C VAL A 529 13.52 -12.39 -14.58
N LEU A 530 13.89 -12.02 -13.34
CA LEU A 530 15.19 -11.42 -13.03
C LEU A 530 16.33 -12.39 -13.33
N GLU A 531 16.28 -13.62 -12.82
CA GLU A 531 17.29 -14.67 -13.09
C GLU A 531 17.46 -14.89 -14.61
N THR A 532 16.34 -14.94 -15.35
CA THR A 532 16.36 -15.07 -16.82
C THR A 532 16.97 -13.85 -17.52
N ALA A 533 16.68 -12.63 -17.04
CA ALA A 533 17.20 -11.40 -17.62
C ALA A 533 18.72 -11.25 -17.36
N GLU A 534 19.20 -11.64 -16.18
CA GLU A 534 20.62 -11.71 -15.83
C GLU A 534 21.36 -12.73 -16.70
N GLU A 535 20.80 -13.93 -16.91
CA GLU A 535 21.36 -14.93 -17.83
C GLU A 535 21.39 -14.43 -19.29
N GLY A 536 20.35 -13.70 -19.72
CA GLY A 536 20.26 -13.09 -21.05
C GLY A 536 21.34 -12.04 -21.30
N LEU A 537 21.75 -11.29 -20.28
CA LEU A 537 22.92 -10.40 -20.34
C LEU A 537 24.23 -11.18 -20.49
N LEU A 538 24.34 -12.35 -19.86
CA LEU A 538 25.56 -13.16 -19.82
C LEU A 538 25.73 -14.09 -21.04
N SER A 539 24.64 -14.52 -21.70
CA SER A 539 24.68 -15.44 -22.84
C SER A 539 23.53 -15.24 -23.85
N PRO A 540 23.65 -14.27 -24.77
CA PRO A 540 22.59 -13.90 -25.73
C PRO A 540 22.13 -15.01 -26.71
N ARG A 541 22.91 -16.09 -26.86
CA ARG A 541 22.62 -17.18 -27.81
C ARG A 541 21.70 -18.27 -27.23
N ASN A 542 21.75 -18.54 -25.93
CA ASN A 542 20.92 -19.59 -25.30
C ASN A 542 19.49 -19.07 -25.00
N PHE A 543 19.38 -17.79 -24.60
CA PHE A 543 18.12 -17.08 -24.37
C PHE A 543 17.10 -17.20 -25.53
N LEU A 544 17.57 -17.19 -26.78
CA LEU A 544 16.70 -17.29 -27.95
C LEU A 544 16.15 -18.69 -28.19
N ASP A 545 16.86 -19.73 -27.79
CA ASP A 545 16.41 -21.12 -27.95
C ASP A 545 15.45 -21.51 -26.82
N ASP A 546 15.70 -21.03 -25.59
CA ASP A 546 14.81 -21.20 -24.44
C ASP A 546 13.49 -20.44 -24.62
N ILE A 547 13.52 -19.20 -25.15
CA ILE A 547 12.29 -18.45 -25.45
C ILE A 547 11.56 -18.97 -26.68
N LYS A 548 12.25 -19.44 -27.74
CA LYS A 548 11.57 -20.10 -28.86
C LYS A 548 10.89 -21.38 -28.41
N SER A 549 11.49 -22.12 -27.47
CA SER A 549 10.87 -23.28 -26.84
C SER A 549 9.66 -22.87 -25.99
N LEU A 550 9.76 -21.81 -25.19
CA LEU A 550 8.68 -21.26 -24.37
C LEU A 550 7.50 -20.75 -25.21
N ALA A 551 7.78 -19.94 -26.23
CA ALA A 551 6.79 -19.33 -27.12
C ALA A 551 6.14 -20.35 -28.08
N ALA A 552 6.89 -21.33 -28.58
CA ALA A 552 6.34 -22.41 -29.41
C ALA A 552 5.43 -23.36 -28.61
N THR A 553 5.69 -23.50 -27.30
CA THR A 553 4.90 -24.33 -26.38
C THR A 553 3.63 -23.61 -25.91
N ALA A 554 3.73 -22.31 -25.57
CA ALA A 554 2.58 -21.47 -25.20
C ALA A 554 1.55 -21.31 -26.32
N SER A 555 1.99 -21.33 -27.58
CA SER A 555 1.12 -21.07 -28.75
C SER A 555 0.32 -22.28 -29.24
N ARG A 556 0.59 -23.50 -28.77
CA ARG A 556 0.12 -24.73 -29.45
C ARG A 556 -0.96 -25.54 -28.75
N ASP A 557 -1.02 -25.60 -27.41
CA ASP A 557 -2.14 -26.27 -26.70
C ASP A 557 -2.03 -26.10 -25.15
N PRO A 558 -2.69 -25.10 -24.53
CA PRO A 558 -2.64 -24.88 -23.08
C PRO A 558 -3.22 -26.04 -22.23
N GLU A 559 -4.19 -26.77 -22.77
CA GLU A 559 -4.92 -27.81 -22.02
C GLU A 559 -4.15 -29.14 -21.86
N ARG A 560 -3.15 -29.41 -22.72
CA ARG A 560 -2.41 -30.69 -22.67
C ARG A 560 -1.26 -30.72 -21.66
N MET A 561 -0.87 -29.57 -21.12
CA MET A 561 0.26 -29.46 -20.18
C MET A 561 -0.15 -29.60 -18.71
N ALA A 562 -1.42 -29.42 -18.36
CA ALA A 562 -1.93 -29.67 -17.01
C ALA A 562 -1.81 -31.15 -16.57
N GLY A 563 -1.59 -32.08 -17.50
CA GLY A 563 -1.44 -33.52 -17.24
C GLY A 563 -0.01 -34.07 -17.34
N SER A 564 1.00 -33.25 -17.62
CA SER A 564 2.37 -33.71 -17.88
C SER A 564 3.26 -33.58 -16.63
N THR A 565 3.10 -34.49 -15.67
CA THR A 565 4.03 -34.66 -14.55
C THR A 565 5.36 -35.23 -15.04
N ARG A 566 6.34 -34.37 -15.34
CA ARG A 566 7.78 -34.71 -15.27
C ARG A 566 8.61 -33.52 -14.78
N SER A 567 8.93 -33.61 -13.48
CA SER A 567 10.13 -33.15 -12.78
C SER A 567 10.60 -31.68 -12.92
N SER A 568 10.56 -31.02 -11.75
CA SER A 568 11.11 -29.71 -11.34
C SER A 568 10.47 -28.43 -11.89
N GLY A 569 9.76 -27.72 -11.01
CA GLY A 569 9.64 -26.25 -11.04
C GLY A 569 8.45 -25.64 -11.78
N ALA A 570 8.00 -26.21 -12.91
CA ALA A 570 7.07 -25.50 -13.79
C ALA A 570 5.59 -25.54 -13.33
N LYS A 571 5.25 -24.73 -12.33
CA LYS A 571 3.88 -24.18 -12.14
C LYS A 571 3.67 -22.86 -12.89
N ASN A 572 4.74 -22.27 -13.44
CA ASN A 572 4.80 -20.82 -13.68
C ASN A 572 4.09 -20.31 -14.94
N LEU A 573 3.77 -21.16 -15.93
CA LEU A 573 3.17 -20.68 -17.19
C LEU A 573 1.65 -20.44 -17.13
N SER A 574 0.91 -21.22 -16.35
CA SER A 574 -0.51 -20.92 -16.09
C SER A 574 -0.67 -19.59 -15.36
N ASP A 575 0.31 -19.28 -14.52
CA ASP A 575 0.31 -18.13 -13.61
C ASP A 575 0.75 -16.85 -14.35
N MET A 576 1.58 -16.97 -15.40
CA MET A 576 1.82 -15.89 -16.38
C MET A 576 0.54 -15.51 -17.15
N GLY A 577 -0.33 -16.48 -17.46
CA GLY A 577 -1.64 -16.21 -18.06
C GLY A 577 -2.55 -15.42 -17.11
N PHE A 578 -2.52 -15.75 -15.82
CA PHE A 578 -3.22 -15.01 -14.76
C PHE A 578 -2.75 -13.57 -14.64
N MET A 579 -1.45 -13.34 -14.61
CA MET A 579 -0.91 -11.99 -14.47
C MET A 579 -1.20 -11.10 -15.68
N MET A 580 -1.10 -11.62 -16.90
CA MET A 580 -1.51 -10.88 -18.10
C MET A 580 -3.00 -10.53 -18.05
N GLU A 581 -3.85 -11.50 -17.72
CA GLU A 581 -5.29 -11.28 -17.57
C GLU A 581 -5.62 -10.22 -16.52
N TYR A 582 -4.88 -10.20 -15.40
CA TYR A 582 -5.07 -9.27 -14.29
C TYR A 582 -4.67 -7.84 -14.67
N ILE A 583 -3.50 -7.67 -15.30
CA ILE A 583 -2.94 -6.37 -15.65
C ILE A 583 -3.74 -5.66 -16.75
N GLU A 584 -4.30 -6.41 -17.70
CA GLU A 584 -5.25 -5.87 -18.70
C GLU A 584 -6.42 -5.11 -18.06
N GLY A 585 -6.78 -5.44 -16.81
CA GLY A 585 -7.85 -4.80 -16.06
C GLY A 585 -7.42 -3.68 -15.12
N LEU A 586 -6.12 -3.31 -15.09
CA LEU A 586 -5.60 -2.25 -14.22
C LEU A 586 -5.48 -0.92 -14.98
N PRO A 587 -5.66 0.24 -14.32
CA PRO A 587 -5.44 1.58 -14.91
C PRO A 587 -3.94 1.92 -15.13
N TYR A 588 -3.13 0.90 -15.38
CA TYR A 588 -1.67 0.97 -15.45
C TYR A 588 -1.15 -0.10 -16.40
N THR A 589 -0.28 0.31 -17.31
CA THR A 589 0.53 -0.60 -18.11
C THR A 589 1.86 -0.79 -17.39
N GLY A 590 2.04 -1.95 -16.76
CA GLY A 590 3.28 -2.39 -16.12
C GLY A 590 4.51 -2.14 -16.97
N GLU A 591 5.57 -1.60 -16.38
CA GLU A 591 6.81 -1.37 -17.11
C GLU A 591 7.35 -2.71 -17.63
N VAL A 592 7.44 -3.72 -16.76
CA VAL A 592 7.98 -5.06 -17.10
C VAL A 592 7.14 -5.77 -18.15
N MET A 593 5.83 -5.62 -18.06
CA MET A 593 4.88 -6.33 -18.92
C MET A 593 4.69 -5.67 -20.29
N SER A 594 5.14 -4.42 -20.44
CA SER A 594 5.12 -3.70 -21.72
C SER A 594 6.33 -3.99 -22.62
N VAL A 595 7.33 -4.71 -22.11
CA VAL A 595 8.61 -4.94 -22.81
C VAL A 595 8.54 -6.20 -23.65
N SER A 596 8.64 -6.06 -24.97
CA SER A 596 8.80 -7.22 -25.86
C SER A 596 10.26 -7.65 -25.97
N LEU A 597 10.48 -8.87 -26.45
CA LEU A 597 11.83 -9.35 -26.77
C LEU A 597 12.52 -8.53 -27.87
N GLU A 598 11.75 -7.95 -28.78
CA GLU A 598 12.26 -7.03 -29.80
C GLU A 598 12.68 -5.69 -29.18
N ASP A 599 11.88 -5.16 -28.26
CA ASP A 599 12.25 -3.98 -27.47
C ASP A 599 13.56 -4.24 -26.72
N TRP A 600 13.62 -5.34 -25.96
CA TRP A 600 14.82 -5.74 -25.22
C TRP A 600 16.05 -5.81 -26.11
N ARG A 601 15.96 -6.43 -27.30
CA ARG A 601 17.10 -6.55 -28.24
C ARG A 601 17.54 -5.21 -28.83
N ASN A 602 16.61 -4.30 -29.03
CA ASN A 602 16.88 -2.99 -29.60
C ASN A 602 17.30 -1.96 -28.54
N TRP A 603 17.13 -2.29 -27.25
CA TRP A 603 17.55 -1.42 -26.17
C TRP A 603 19.07 -1.33 -26.09
N PRO A 604 19.62 -0.12 -25.87
CA PRO A 604 21.02 0.03 -25.47
C PRO A 604 21.29 -0.75 -24.18
N ALA A 605 22.49 -1.31 -24.03
CA ALA A 605 22.90 -2.07 -22.83
C ALA A 605 22.62 -1.31 -21.52
N LYS A 606 22.77 0.02 -21.51
CA LYS A 606 22.42 0.86 -20.36
C LYS A 606 20.95 0.73 -19.96
N ARG A 607 20.03 0.73 -20.92
CA ARG A 607 18.59 0.61 -20.65
C ARG A 607 18.20 -0.80 -20.18
N GLN A 608 18.88 -1.83 -20.70
CA GLN A 608 18.72 -3.21 -20.22
C GLN A 608 19.16 -3.36 -18.76
N LEU A 609 20.30 -2.77 -18.39
CA LEU A 609 20.79 -2.76 -16.99
C LEU A 609 19.85 -1.98 -16.06
N GLU A 610 19.39 -0.81 -16.47
CA GLU A 610 18.42 -0.02 -15.70
C GLU A 610 17.10 -0.77 -15.45
N PHE A 611 16.66 -1.57 -16.42
CA PHE A 611 15.46 -2.41 -16.27
C PHE A 611 15.66 -3.55 -15.27
N ILE A 612 16.79 -4.28 -15.37
CA ILE A 612 17.15 -5.34 -14.41
C ILE A 612 17.27 -4.77 -13.00
N GLN A 613 17.90 -3.60 -12.84
CA GLN A 613 17.96 -2.93 -11.55
C GLN A 613 16.56 -2.65 -10.97
N ARG A 614 15.63 -2.12 -11.78
CA ARG A 614 14.25 -1.90 -11.31
C ARG A 614 13.53 -3.19 -10.91
N LEU A 615 13.82 -4.30 -11.60
CA LEU A 615 13.31 -5.62 -11.22
C LEU A 615 13.86 -6.07 -9.86
N GLU A 616 15.17 -5.98 -9.65
CA GLU A 616 15.82 -6.29 -8.36
C GLU A 616 15.23 -5.48 -7.20
N GLU A 617 14.96 -4.19 -7.44
CA GLU A 617 14.35 -3.29 -6.45
C GLU A 617 12.92 -3.73 -6.09
N LYS A 618 12.08 -4.08 -7.07
CA LYS A 618 10.71 -4.58 -6.83
C LYS A 618 10.71 -5.93 -6.10
N VAL A 619 11.59 -6.86 -6.50
CA VAL A 619 11.78 -8.16 -5.82
C VAL A 619 12.15 -7.95 -4.35
N SER A 620 13.07 -7.03 -4.09
CA SER A 620 13.49 -6.69 -2.73
C SER A 620 12.37 -6.05 -1.91
N TYR A 621 11.54 -5.21 -2.54
CA TYR A 621 10.37 -4.59 -1.91
C TYR A 621 9.30 -5.61 -1.52
N TYR A 622 8.94 -6.55 -2.41
CA TYR A 622 7.94 -7.58 -2.11
C TYR A 622 8.38 -8.52 -1.00
N ARG A 623 9.68 -8.89 -0.97
CA ARG A 623 10.23 -9.65 0.15
C ARG A 623 10.04 -8.91 1.48
N ALA A 624 10.38 -7.62 1.52
CA ALA A 624 10.22 -6.83 2.73
C ALA A 624 8.76 -6.76 3.19
N LEU A 625 7.81 -6.48 2.29
CA LEU A 625 6.38 -6.48 2.62
C LEU A 625 5.87 -7.84 3.14
N HIS A 626 6.33 -8.93 2.55
CA HIS A 626 5.95 -10.28 2.97
C HIS A 626 6.42 -10.60 4.40
N ASP A 627 7.59 -10.10 4.78
CA ASP A 627 8.21 -10.36 6.09
C ASP A 627 7.56 -9.52 7.22
N HIS A 628 6.97 -8.37 6.88
CA HIS A 628 6.25 -7.49 7.81
C HIS A 628 4.79 -7.89 7.99
N THR A 629 4.52 -8.84 8.90
CA THR A 629 3.17 -9.40 9.10
C THR A 629 2.15 -8.43 9.72
N ASP A 630 2.60 -7.37 10.37
CA ASP A 630 1.78 -6.33 11.00
C ASP A 630 1.12 -5.37 10.00
N LEU A 631 1.63 -5.30 8.77
CA LEU A 631 1.07 -4.49 7.69
C LEU A 631 -0.20 -5.10 7.07
N TRP A 632 -0.43 -6.39 7.29
CA TRP A 632 -1.48 -7.15 6.61
C TRP A 632 -2.82 -7.05 7.34
N VAL A 633 -3.89 -6.88 6.56
CA VAL A 633 -5.25 -6.73 7.08
C VAL A 633 -6.07 -7.98 6.76
N SER A 634 -6.61 -8.64 7.77
CA SER A 634 -7.65 -9.67 7.59
C SER A 634 -9.03 -8.98 7.48
N LEU A 635 -9.71 -9.16 6.36
CA LEU A 635 -11.02 -8.53 6.09
C LEU A 635 -12.22 -9.29 6.70
N ASP A 636 -11.98 -10.50 7.19
CA ASP A 636 -12.95 -11.34 7.89
C ASP A 636 -12.82 -11.22 9.42
N GLY A 637 -11.83 -10.47 9.92
CA GLY A 637 -11.55 -10.28 11.33
C GLY A 637 -10.86 -11.48 12.01
N GLY A 638 -10.38 -12.44 11.20
CA GLY A 638 -9.56 -13.56 11.63
C GLY A 638 -8.09 -13.19 11.88
N PRO A 639 -7.23 -14.17 12.20
CA PRO A 639 -5.78 -13.97 12.25
C PRO A 639 -5.21 -13.67 10.85
N VAL A 640 -4.06 -13.00 10.79
CA VAL A 640 -3.34 -12.78 9.52
C VAL A 640 -2.90 -14.12 8.93
N ASP A 641 -3.24 -14.35 7.66
CA ASP A 641 -3.01 -15.57 6.88
C ASP A 641 -2.71 -15.26 5.40
N GLY A 642 -2.81 -16.26 4.51
CA GLY A 642 -2.54 -16.14 3.08
C GLY A 642 -3.54 -15.23 2.33
N ASP A 643 -4.78 -15.14 2.82
CA ASP A 643 -5.86 -14.35 2.23
C ASP A 643 -5.91 -12.91 2.77
N SER A 644 -5.11 -12.61 3.80
CA SER A 644 -4.93 -11.26 4.32
C SER A 644 -4.37 -10.33 3.24
N VAL A 645 -4.83 -9.08 3.23
CA VAL A 645 -4.61 -8.13 2.13
C VAL A 645 -3.69 -6.99 2.51
N PHE A 646 -2.96 -6.49 1.52
CA PHE A 646 -2.20 -5.24 1.60
C PHE A 646 -2.48 -4.35 0.38
N PRO A 647 -2.74 -3.04 0.55
CA PRO A 647 -3.02 -2.13 -0.55
C PRO A 647 -1.72 -1.62 -1.20
N VAL A 648 -1.19 -2.38 -2.18
CA VAL A 648 0.04 -2.08 -2.93
C VAL A 648 -0.19 -0.94 -3.92
N PRO A 649 0.66 0.11 -3.95
CA PRO A 649 0.59 1.16 -4.97
C PRO A 649 0.83 0.61 -6.39
N LEU A 650 0.10 1.11 -7.39
CA LEU A 650 0.26 0.64 -8.78
C LEU A 650 1.69 0.77 -9.32
N GLU A 651 2.42 1.82 -8.90
CA GLU A 651 3.79 2.08 -9.33
C GLU A 651 4.78 0.99 -8.85
N MET A 652 4.40 0.25 -7.82
CA MET A 652 5.18 -0.87 -7.29
C MET A 652 4.81 -2.20 -7.93
N LEU A 653 3.87 -2.25 -8.89
CA LEU A 653 3.57 -3.45 -9.67
C LEU A 653 4.61 -3.68 -10.77
N PRO A 654 4.81 -4.93 -11.25
CA PRO A 654 5.76 -5.29 -12.31
C PRO A 654 5.65 -4.42 -13.56
#